data_AF-A0A9D5SLR6-F1
#
_entry.id   AF-A0A9D5SLR6-F1
#
_cell.length_a   1.000
_cell.length_b   1.000
_cell.length_c   1.000
_cell.angle_alpha   90.00
_cell.angle_beta   90.00
_cell.angle_gamma   90.00
#
_symmetry.space_group_name_H-M   'P 1'
#
loop_
_entity.id
_entity.type
_entity.pdbx_description
1 polymer ?
#
loop_
_entity_poly.entity_id
_entity_poly.type
_entity_poly.pdbx_seq_one_letter_code
_entity_poly.pdbx_strand_id
1 'polypeptide(L)'
;MIFHSDELKKVLAELGTDEAAGLTEDAVSEKQAKFGENKLKEKKKKSMAARFAEQFKDAMILILIAAAVVSFVTSWVEGEPEFFEPGLILFIVILNAVIGVMQESKAERALDALKNMSAPHARVIRGGREEVIDAAGLVPGDIIKLEAGDFVPADARLIKSVSLKSEESALTGESVPSEKDADADVKPDAPLGDRSNMVFSGCSITYGTAVAVVTGTGMNTEMGKIANMLSKEEDGQTPLQRKLAQLGKYLGVMALAACAIIFVIGIANGIPALEIFMTAVSLAVSAIPEGLPAIVTVVLSIGVQRMVKRNAIIRRLPAVETLGSASVICSDKTGTLTQNRMTLVKAYTDGADGTEEIGKDNSEAIKKLLCYGTLCCDGSVIFNDGEEKHIGDPTETAIVYAAHKNGMPKESLEETYPRLAELPFDSDRKLMSTVNRIDGKLIVITKGAFDMMAKRCVAGDIEKAKQLTEEMSSNALRVLAIGYKEIDSVPENPTSETLEQGLTFMGLVGMIDPPRPEAAEAVRVCREAGIRPVMITGDHVVTASAIAKALGIMKEGDRAITGSELDLMNDTELDAAVENISVYARVSPENKIRIVKAWQRRGQVVSMTGDGVNDAPALKAADIGCAMGITGTDVAKGAADMTLTDDNFATIVEAVKEGRGIYANIKKVVGFLLG
;
A
#
# COMPACT_ATOMS: atom_id res chain seq x y z
N MET A 1 -1.65 19.11 21.42
CA MET A 1 -0.23 19.42 21.12
C MET A 1 0.09 18.86 19.75
N ILE A 2 0.81 19.60 18.92
CA ILE A 2 1.21 19.19 17.57
C ILE A 2 2.74 19.12 17.57
N PHE A 3 3.29 17.94 17.82
CA PHE A 3 4.72 17.77 18.12
C PHE A 3 5.66 18.22 16.99
N HIS A 4 5.22 18.19 15.73
CA HIS A 4 6.03 18.64 14.60
C HIS A 4 6.00 20.17 14.38
N SER A 5 4.97 20.89 14.86
CA SER A 5 4.83 22.34 14.62
C SER A 5 5.01 23.21 15.87
N ASP A 6 4.84 22.65 17.07
CA ASP A 6 5.09 23.36 18.33
C ASP A 6 6.61 23.51 18.58
N GLU A 7 7.02 24.61 19.24
CA GLU A 7 8.43 24.83 19.62
C GLU A 7 8.96 23.68 20.50
N LEU A 8 10.21 23.26 20.24
CA LEU A 8 10.84 22.13 20.95
C LEU A 8 10.82 22.29 22.48
N LYS A 9 11.04 23.50 23.00
CA LYS A 9 10.98 23.79 24.45
C LYS A 9 9.61 23.47 25.05
N LYS A 10 8.54 23.76 24.31
CA LYS A 10 7.16 23.47 24.73
C LYS A 10 6.88 21.97 24.69
N VAL A 11 7.41 21.26 23.69
CA VAL A 11 7.32 19.80 23.59
C VAL A 11 8.02 19.11 24.76
N LEU A 12 9.26 19.52 25.08
CA LEU A 12 10.02 18.96 26.21
C LEU A 12 9.32 19.23 27.56
N ALA A 13 8.77 20.43 27.74
CA ALA A 13 8.03 20.80 28.95
C ALA A 13 6.75 19.96 29.14
N GLU A 14 5.97 19.75 28.07
CA GLU A 14 4.75 18.92 28.13
C GLU A 14 5.08 17.46 28.41
N LEU A 15 6.15 16.95 27.80
CA LEU A 15 6.63 15.59 28.05
C LEU A 15 7.35 15.47 29.39
N GLY A 16 7.58 16.56 30.12
CA GLY A 16 8.23 16.57 31.43
C GLY A 16 9.61 15.93 31.41
N THR A 17 10.41 16.22 30.37
CA THR A 17 11.74 15.63 30.17
C THR A 17 12.80 16.71 30.05
N ASP A 18 13.99 16.43 30.58
CA ASP A 18 15.16 17.31 30.47
C ASP A 18 15.99 16.93 29.25
N GLU A 19 16.42 17.91 28.45
CA GLU A 19 17.13 17.68 27.18
C GLU A 19 18.46 16.91 27.37
N ALA A 20 19.15 17.11 28.50
CA ALA A 20 20.48 16.52 28.74
C ALA A 20 20.40 15.28 29.64
N ALA A 21 19.57 15.32 30.67
CA ALA A 21 19.43 14.24 31.65
C ALA A 21 18.37 13.20 31.26
N GLY A 22 17.42 13.53 30.38
CA GLY A 22 16.28 12.68 30.06
C GLY A 22 15.35 12.48 31.26
N LEU A 23 14.67 11.33 31.31
CA LEU A 23 13.73 11.00 32.40
C LEU A 23 14.43 10.38 33.61
N THR A 24 13.87 10.61 34.80
CA THR A 24 14.19 9.87 36.03
C THR A 24 13.46 8.53 36.09
N GLU A 25 14.00 7.53 36.79
CA GLU A 25 13.37 6.21 36.95
C GLU A 25 11.93 6.27 37.50
N ASP A 26 11.66 7.17 38.45
CA ASP A 26 10.31 7.36 39.01
C ASP A 26 9.31 7.82 37.93
N ALA A 27 9.71 8.81 37.13
CA ALA A 27 8.90 9.32 36.01
C ALA A 27 8.69 8.26 34.92
N VAL A 28 9.69 7.41 34.66
CA VAL A 28 9.54 6.28 33.73
C VAL A 28 8.48 5.32 34.24
N SER A 29 8.54 4.94 35.52
CA SER A 29 7.58 4.01 36.14
C SER A 29 6.15 4.56 36.13
N GLU A 30 5.97 5.84 36.44
CA GLU A 30 4.66 6.51 36.38
C GLU A 30 4.09 6.50 34.96
N LYS A 31 4.92 6.85 33.97
CA LYS A 31 4.51 6.87 32.57
C LYS A 31 4.24 5.47 32.03
N GLN A 32 5.00 4.46 32.44
CA GLN A 32 4.78 3.09 32.01
C GLN A 32 3.46 2.54 32.55
N ALA A 33 3.07 2.91 33.77
CA ALA A 33 1.74 2.62 34.31
C ALA A 33 0.61 3.33 33.55
N LYS A 34 0.85 4.56 33.07
CA LYS A 34 -0.13 5.37 32.35
C LYS A 34 -0.30 4.98 30.88
N PHE A 35 0.80 4.80 30.15
CA PHE A 35 0.81 4.58 28.70
C PHE A 35 0.92 3.10 28.32
N GLY A 36 1.40 2.25 29.23
CA GLY A 36 1.69 0.84 28.98
C GLY A 36 3.03 0.63 28.25
N GLU A 37 3.30 -0.61 27.86
CA GLU A 37 4.49 -0.97 27.09
C GLU A 37 4.41 -0.41 25.66
N ASN A 38 5.58 -0.11 25.09
CA ASN A 38 5.75 0.22 23.67
C ASN A 38 5.60 -1.04 22.80
N LYS A 39 4.38 -1.60 22.76
CA LYS A 39 4.01 -2.76 21.96
C LYS A 39 2.64 -2.56 21.30
N LEU A 40 2.49 -3.15 20.12
CA LEU A 40 1.21 -3.22 19.42
C LEU A 40 0.28 -4.20 20.16
N LYS A 41 -0.97 -3.78 20.41
CA LYS A 41 -1.95 -4.59 21.15
C LYS A 41 -2.52 -5.71 20.28
N GLU A 42 -2.62 -6.91 20.85
CA GLU A 42 -3.26 -8.06 20.19
C GLU A 42 -4.79 -8.08 20.39
N LYS A 43 -5.51 -8.51 19.36
CA LYS A 43 -6.91 -8.91 19.50
C LYS A 43 -6.93 -10.28 20.19
N LYS A 44 -7.72 -10.43 21.26
CA LYS A 44 -7.84 -11.73 21.96
C LYS A 44 -8.35 -12.79 21.00
N LYS A 45 -7.54 -13.80 20.72
CA LYS A 45 -7.92 -14.93 19.86
C LYS A 45 -9.04 -15.73 20.54
N LYS A 46 -10.09 -16.08 19.79
CA LYS A 46 -11.06 -17.07 20.26
C LYS A 46 -10.32 -18.41 20.44
N SER A 47 -10.51 -19.07 21.57
CA SER A 47 -9.92 -20.39 21.79
C SER A 47 -10.55 -21.43 20.85
N MET A 48 -9.80 -22.49 20.55
CA MET A 48 -10.30 -23.61 19.74
C MET A 48 -11.60 -24.20 20.31
N ALA A 49 -11.70 -24.29 21.64
CA ALA A 49 -12.90 -24.74 22.33
C ALA A 49 -14.08 -23.77 22.17
N ALA A 50 -13.83 -22.46 22.19
CA ALA A 50 -14.89 -21.46 21.96
C ALA A 50 -15.42 -21.52 20.53
N ARG A 51 -14.54 -21.69 19.52
CA ARG A 51 -14.93 -21.87 18.12
C ARG A 51 -15.74 -23.16 17.91
N PHE A 52 -15.30 -24.26 18.54
CA PHE A 52 -16.03 -25.52 18.51
C PHE A 52 -17.44 -25.38 19.11
N ALA A 53 -17.57 -24.71 20.27
CA ALA A 53 -18.86 -24.47 20.91
C ALA A 53 -19.80 -23.57 20.06
N GLU A 54 -19.24 -22.64 19.27
CA GLU A 54 -20.04 -21.81 18.35
C GLU A 54 -20.71 -22.60 17.22
N GLN A 55 -20.12 -23.72 16.78
CA GLN A 55 -20.75 -24.59 15.76
C GLN A 55 -22.10 -25.14 16.24
N PHE A 56 -22.28 -25.34 17.55
CA PHE A 56 -23.53 -25.85 18.13
C PHE A 56 -24.64 -24.79 18.26
N LYS A 57 -24.36 -23.51 17.95
CA LYS A 57 -25.38 -22.46 17.95
C LYS A 57 -26.21 -22.43 16.67
N ASP A 58 -25.81 -23.18 15.64
CA ASP A 58 -26.55 -23.25 14.39
C ASP A 58 -27.92 -23.92 14.59
N ALA A 59 -28.97 -23.29 14.03
CA ALA A 59 -30.35 -23.74 14.22
C ALA A 59 -30.60 -25.16 13.68
N MET A 60 -29.93 -25.55 12.59
CA MET A 60 -30.07 -26.89 12.01
C MET A 60 -29.40 -27.94 12.88
N ILE A 61 -28.20 -27.64 13.40
CA ILE A 61 -27.50 -28.53 14.34
C ILE A 61 -28.34 -28.71 15.60
N LEU A 62 -28.98 -27.66 16.12
CA LEU A 62 -29.89 -27.77 17.26
C LEU A 62 -31.10 -28.67 16.97
N ILE A 63 -31.69 -28.58 15.77
CA ILE A 63 -32.79 -29.46 15.35
C ILE A 63 -32.33 -30.92 15.24
N LEU A 64 -31.15 -31.17 14.67
CA LEU A 64 -30.57 -32.52 14.58
C LEU A 64 -30.27 -33.10 15.96
N ILE A 65 -29.72 -32.30 16.87
CA ILE A 65 -29.50 -32.71 18.26
C ILE A 65 -30.83 -33.02 18.95
N ALA A 66 -31.86 -32.18 18.75
CA ALA A 66 -33.20 -32.45 19.29
C ALA A 66 -33.79 -33.76 18.73
N ALA A 67 -33.65 -34.02 17.44
CA ALA A 67 -34.09 -35.27 16.81
C ALA A 67 -33.32 -36.49 17.35
N ALA A 68 -32.00 -36.39 17.49
CA ALA A 68 -31.18 -37.44 18.09
C ALA A 68 -31.57 -37.74 19.54
N VAL A 69 -31.88 -36.70 20.33
CA VAL A 69 -32.37 -36.86 21.72
C VAL A 69 -33.74 -37.53 21.75
N VAL A 70 -34.69 -37.08 20.92
CA VAL A 70 -36.04 -37.67 20.86
C VAL A 70 -35.96 -39.14 20.46
N SER A 71 -35.20 -39.45 19.40
CA SER A 71 -35.00 -40.81 18.90
C SER A 71 -34.34 -41.71 19.95
N PHE A 72 -33.32 -41.22 20.66
CA PHE A 72 -32.68 -41.95 21.75
C PHE A 72 -33.64 -42.26 22.92
N VAL A 73 -34.46 -41.29 23.32
CA VAL A 73 -35.45 -41.47 24.40
C VAL A 73 -36.52 -42.48 23.99
N THR A 74 -36.98 -42.47 22.74
CA THR A 74 -37.98 -43.44 22.27
C THR A 74 -37.42 -44.85 22.16
N SER A 75 -36.21 -45.04 21.63
CA SER A 75 -35.56 -46.35 21.63
C SER A 75 -35.33 -46.90 23.05
N TRP A 76 -35.05 -46.01 24.01
CA TRP A 76 -34.94 -46.40 25.42
C TRP A 76 -36.28 -46.85 26.00
N VAL A 77 -37.38 -46.18 25.66
CA VAL A 77 -38.73 -46.47 26.17
C VAL A 77 -39.33 -47.72 25.53
N GLU A 78 -39.09 -47.95 24.24
CA GLU A 78 -39.61 -49.11 23.50
C GLU A 78 -38.81 -50.39 23.74
N GLY A 79 -37.59 -50.29 24.30
CA GLY A 79 -36.76 -51.45 24.66
C GLY A 79 -36.08 -52.15 23.47
N GLU A 80 -36.27 -51.63 22.26
CA GLU A 80 -35.61 -52.04 21.01
C GLU A 80 -34.31 -51.23 20.86
N PRO A 81 -33.12 -51.86 20.84
CA PRO A 81 -31.84 -51.16 20.84
C PRO A 81 -31.44 -50.67 19.43
N GLU A 82 -32.25 -49.84 18.80
CA GLU A 82 -31.92 -49.19 17.53
C GLU A 82 -31.14 -47.88 17.75
N PHE A 83 -30.00 -47.97 18.45
CA PHE A 83 -29.13 -46.81 18.70
C PHE A 83 -28.36 -46.32 17.47
N PHE A 84 -28.53 -46.98 16.32
CA PHE A 84 -27.80 -46.69 15.10
C PHE A 84 -28.18 -45.32 14.51
N GLU A 85 -29.47 -45.00 14.41
CA GLU A 85 -29.94 -43.72 13.85
C GLU A 85 -29.53 -42.51 14.72
N PRO A 86 -29.77 -42.47 16.05
CA PRO A 86 -29.28 -41.38 16.89
C PRO A 86 -27.75 -41.27 16.88
N GLY A 87 -27.05 -42.41 16.85
CA GLY A 87 -25.59 -42.47 16.81
C GLY A 87 -25.02 -41.88 15.51
N LEU A 88 -25.65 -42.18 14.37
CA LEU A 88 -25.28 -41.65 13.07
C LEU A 88 -25.50 -40.12 13.00
N ILE A 89 -26.62 -39.62 13.50
CA ILE A 89 -26.92 -38.18 13.55
C ILE A 89 -25.87 -37.44 14.39
N LEU A 90 -25.56 -37.96 15.59
CA LEU A 90 -24.57 -37.36 16.48
C LEU A 90 -23.16 -37.38 15.86
N PHE A 91 -22.79 -38.47 15.18
CA PHE A 91 -21.54 -38.56 14.44
C PHE A 91 -21.42 -37.50 13.34
N ILE A 92 -22.49 -37.30 12.54
CA ILE A 92 -22.53 -36.27 11.48
C ILE A 92 -22.38 -34.87 12.08
N VAL A 93 -23.07 -34.57 13.19
CA VAL A 93 -22.97 -33.26 13.88
C VAL A 93 -21.54 -32.99 14.36
N ILE A 94 -20.90 -33.98 15.01
CA ILE A 94 -19.52 -33.85 15.49
C ILE A 94 -18.56 -33.67 14.31
N LEU A 95 -18.71 -34.47 13.25
CA LEU A 95 -17.86 -34.40 12.06
C LEU A 95 -17.97 -33.01 11.40
N ASN A 96 -19.19 -32.47 11.26
CA ASN A 96 -19.41 -31.12 10.75
C ASN A 96 -18.76 -30.05 11.63
N ALA A 97 -18.88 -30.15 12.97
CA ALA A 97 -18.25 -29.20 13.88
C ALA A 97 -16.71 -29.22 13.76
N VAL A 98 -16.09 -30.40 13.62
CA VAL A 98 -14.64 -30.54 13.41
C VAL A 98 -14.21 -29.92 12.08
N ILE A 99 -14.92 -30.23 10.99
CA ILE A 99 -14.65 -29.66 9.67
C ILE A 99 -14.77 -28.13 9.70
N GLY A 100 -15.82 -27.60 10.35
CA GLY A 100 -16.01 -26.15 10.51
C GLY A 100 -14.86 -25.48 11.24
N VAL A 101 -14.40 -26.06 12.35
CA VAL A 101 -13.26 -25.52 13.13
C VAL A 101 -11.95 -25.57 12.34
N MET A 102 -11.72 -26.62 11.54
CA MET A 102 -10.53 -26.72 10.68
C MET A 102 -10.52 -25.63 9.58
N GLN A 103 -11.68 -25.29 9.03
CA GLN A 103 -11.83 -24.28 7.98
C GLN A 103 -11.54 -22.84 8.46
N GLU A 104 -11.65 -22.56 9.77
CA GLU A 104 -11.54 -21.20 10.35
C GLU A 104 -10.10 -20.76 10.73
N SER A 105 -9.08 -21.61 10.55
CA SER A 105 -7.78 -21.48 11.25
C SER A 105 -6.67 -20.61 10.60
N LYS A 106 -6.92 -19.85 9.51
CA LYS A 106 -5.82 -19.32 8.65
C LYS A 106 -5.57 -17.79 8.61
N ALA A 107 -6.20 -16.96 9.45
CA ALA A 107 -6.37 -15.52 9.16
C ALA A 107 -5.50 -14.47 9.91
N GLU A 108 -4.30 -14.76 10.43
CA GLU A 108 -3.66 -13.86 11.45
C GLU A 108 -2.29 -13.23 11.11
N ARG A 109 -1.75 -13.41 9.90
CA ARG A 109 -0.33 -13.07 9.60
C ARG A 109 0.01 -11.58 9.43
N ALA A 110 -0.94 -10.70 9.11
CA ALA A 110 -0.64 -9.28 8.84
C ALA A 110 -0.10 -8.53 10.06
N LEU A 111 -0.71 -8.77 11.23
CA LEU A 111 -0.29 -8.15 12.50
C LEU A 111 1.06 -8.68 12.98
N ASP A 112 1.40 -9.93 12.67
CA ASP A 112 2.69 -10.51 13.04
C ASP A 112 3.83 -9.89 12.22
N ALA A 113 3.61 -9.57 10.95
CA ALA A 113 4.59 -8.87 10.12
C ALA A 113 4.91 -7.46 10.66
N LEU A 114 3.90 -6.70 11.09
CA LEU A 114 4.08 -5.38 11.70
C LEU A 114 4.97 -5.42 12.96
N LYS A 115 4.84 -6.47 13.77
CA LYS A 115 5.67 -6.64 14.98
C LYS A 115 7.14 -6.85 14.64
N ASN A 116 7.43 -7.60 13.58
CA ASN A 116 8.82 -7.87 13.15
C ASN A 116 9.52 -6.62 12.61
N MET A 117 8.79 -5.53 12.33
CA MET A 117 9.35 -4.24 11.92
C MET A 117 9.72 -3.33 13.10
N SER A 118 9.39 -3.72 14.35
CA SER A 118 9.72 -2.93 15.54
C SER A 118 11.16 -3.21 15.99
N ALA A 119 11.90 -2.16 16.37
CA ALA A 119 13.24 -2.33 16.93
C ALA A 119 13.19 -3.14 18.23
N PRO A 120 14.07 -4.13 18.45
CA PRO A 120 14.08 -4.93 19.68
C PRO A 120 14.70 -4.17 20.88
N HIS A 121 15.62 -3.26 20.60
CA HIS A 121 16.35 -2.49 21.60
C HIS A 121 16.36 -1.01 21.26
N ALA A 122 16.51 -0.16 22.28
CA ALA A 122 16.63 1.28 22.14
C ALA A 122 17.78 1.82 23.00
N ARG A 123 18.57 2.73 22.43
CA ARG A 123 19.57 3.53 23.15
C ARG A 123 18.88 4.76 23.72
N VAL A 124 18.80 4.85 25.04
CA VAL A 124 18.12 5.95 25.74
C VAL A 124 19.06 6.71 26.66
N ILE A 125 18.70 7.96 26.95
CA ILE A 125 19.31 8.78 27.99
C ILE A 125 18.31 8.91 29.14
N ARG A 126 18.66 8.38 30.30
CA ARG A 126 17.87 8.46 31.55
C ARG A 126 18.80 8.80 32.71
N GLY A 127 18.38 9.72 33.58
CA GLY A 127 19.22 10.22 34.69
C GLY A 127 20.61 10.73 34.28
N GLY A 128 20.75 11.25 33.05
CA GLY A 128 22.02 11.73 32.48
C GLY A 128 23.00 10.63 32.04
N ARG A 129 22.55 9.38 31.96
CA ARG A 129 23.36 8.24 31.52
C ARG A 129 22.75 7.59 30.28
N GLU A 130 23.61 7.17 29.37
CA GLU A 130 23.21 6.39 28.20
C GLU A 130 23.09 4.92 28.59
N GLU A 131 21.96 4.30 28.27
CA GLU A 131 21.68 2.88 28.52
C GLU A 131 20.97 2.24 27.31
N VAL A 132 21.13 0.93 27.15
CA VAL A 132 20.42 0.14 26.15
C VAL A 132 19.32 -0.65 26.85
N ILE A 133 18.08 -0.41 26.47
CA ILE A 133 16.91 -1.08 27.04
C ILE A 133 16.15 -1.86 25.97
N ASP A 134 15.27 -2.77 26.41
CA ASP A 134 14.24 -3.33 25.54
C ASP A 134 13.34 -2.19 25.05
N ALA A 135 13.11 -2.11 23.74
CA ALA A 135 12.29 -1.05 23.15
C ALA A 135 10.86 -1.04 23.70
N ALA A 136 10.35 -2.18 24.20
CA ALA A 136 9.06 -2.30 24.88
C ALA A 136 8.96 -1.46 26.16
N GLY A 137 10.09 -1.14 26.78
CA GLY A 137 10.19 -0.32 27.98
C GLY A 137 10.25 1.19 27.72
N LEU A 138 10.15 1.63 26.47
CA LEU A 138 10.10 3.05 26.12
C LEU A 138 8.77 3.69 26.54
N VAL A 139 8.85 4.93 26.99
CA VAL A 139 7.69 5.77 27.33
C VAL A 139 7.79 7.15 26.68
N PRO A 140 6.66 7.85 26.44
CA PRO A 140 6.70 9.22 25.94
C PRO A 140 7.55 10.14 26.83
N GLY A 141 8.48 10.89 26.23
CA GLY A 141 9.45 11.76 26.90
C GLY A 141 10.82 11.12 27.11
N ASP A 142 11.01 9.83 26.86
CA ASP A 142 12.36 9.25 26.79
C ASP A 142 13.18 9.96 25.69
N ILE A 143 14.46 10.17 25.94
CA ILE A 143 15.38 10.68 24.93
C ILE A 143 16.11 9.49 24.33
N ILE A 144 15.99 9.32 23.01
CA ILE A 144 16.63 8.26 22.24
C ILE A 144 17.78 8.82 21.41
N LYS A 145 18.78 7.98 21.19
CA LYS A 145 19.88 8.22 20.23
C LYS A 145 19.72 7.29 19.05
N LEU A 146 19.92 7.82 17.86
CA LEU A 146 19.80 7.11 16.59
C LEU A 146 21.04 7.34 15.74
N GLU A 147 21.53 6.29 15.10
CA GLU A 147 22.60 6.36 14.10
C GLU A 147 22.28 5.51 12.86
N ALA A 148 23.07 5.70 11.81
CA ALA A 148 22.91 4.93 10.58
C ALA A 148 22.92 3.41 10.85
N GLY A 149 21.89 2.72 10.37
CA GLY A 149 21.65 1.30 10.61
C GLY A 149 20.60 1.01 11.68
N ASP A 150 20.24 1.99 12.52
CA ASP A 150 19.23 1.80 13.56
C ASP A 150 17.81 1.79 12.97
N PHE A 151 16.95 0.95 13.56
CA PHE A 151 15.51 1.09 13.44
C PHE A 151 15.00 2.06 14.49
N VAL A 152 14.08 2.93 14.10
CA VAL A 152 13.45 3.89 14.99
C VAL A 152 12.45 3.14 15.90
N PRO A 153 12.64 3.14 17.23
CA PRO A 153 11.90 2.26 18.14
C PRO A 153 10.51 2.80 18.54
N ALA A 154 10.28 4.11 18.35
CA ALA A 154 9.06 4.82 18.70
C ALA A 154 9.00 6.14 17.91
N ASP A 155 7.81 6.72 17.75
CA ASP A 155 7.71 8.04 17.11
C ASP A 155 8.34 9.11 17.99
N ALA A 156 9.22 9.92 17.42
CA ALA A 156 10.01 10.89 18.16
C ALA A 156 10.20 12.21 17.42
N ARG A 157 10.29 13.28 18.21
CA ARG A 157 10.65 14.63 17.76
C ARG A 157 12.15 14.81 17.85
N LEU A 158 12.80 15.25 16.77
CA LEU A 158 14.23 15.52 16.76
C LEU A 158 14.56 16.70 17.67
N ILE A 159 15.58 16.50 18.51
CA ILE A 159 16.24 17.52 19.34
C ILE A 159 17.50 18.00 18.60
N LYS A 160 18.28 17.06 18.05
CA LYS A 160 19.50 17.32 17.29
C LYS A 160 19.62 16.33 16.14
N SER A 161 20.09 16.79 14.99
CA SER A 161 20.34 15.97 13.81
C SER A 161 21.65 16.39 13.15
N VAL A 162 22.41 15.43 12.65
CA VAL A 162 23.63 15.68 11.87
C VAL A 162 23.55 14.84 10.59
N SER A 163 23.29 15.51 9.47
CA SER A 163 23.13 14.90 8.14
C SER A 163 22.20 13.68 8.16
N LEU A 164 21.11 13.74 8.91
CA LEU A 164 20.25 12.59 9.15
C LEU A 164 19.39 12.29 7.90
N LYS A 165 19.38 11.03 7.47
CA LYS A 165 18.46 10.51 6.46
C LYS A 165 17.71 9.30 6.99
N SER A 166 16.39 9.27 6.80
CA SER A 166 15.52 8.18 7.24
C SER A 166 14.81 7.54 6.06
N GLU A 167 14.80 6.21 6.02
CA GLU A 167 14.02 5.43 5.07
C GLU A 167 12.59 5.27 5.62
N GLU A 168 11.64 5.96 4.99
CA GLU A 168 10.26 6.08 5.45
C GLU A 168 9.24 5.43 4.51
N SER A 169 9.69 4.71 3.47
CA SER A 169 8.83 4.02 2.49
C SER A 169 7.75 3.16 3.11
N ALA A 170 7.99 2.55 4.27
CA ALA A 170 6.98 1.80 5.00
C ALA A 170 5.71 2.64 5.24
N LEU A 171 5.85 3.88 5.71
CA LEU A 171 4.72 4.74 6.10
C LEU A 171 4.28 5.71 4.99
N THR A 172 5.22 6.18 4.16
CA THR A 172 4.94 7.20 3.14
C THR A 172 4.77 6.61 1.74
N GLY A 173 5.34 5.43 1.49
CA GLY A 173 5.45 4.83 0.16
C GLY A 173 6.58 5.42 -0.70
N GLU A 174 7.32 6.41 -0.20
CA GLU A 174 8.42 7.04 -0.94
C GLU A 174 9.74 6.28 -0.70
N SER A 175 10.36 5.79 -1.78
CA SER A 175 11.58 4.95 -1.70
C SER A 175 12.88 5.75 -1.59
N VAL A 176 12.83 7.08 -1.66
CA VAL A 176 14.01 7.94 -1.49
C VAL A 176 14.10 8.30 0.00
N PRO A 177 15.23 8.06 0.67
CA PRO A 177 15.39 8.44 2.07
C PRO A 177 15.13 9.93 2.29
N SER A 178 14.25 10.23 3.24
CA SER A 178 13.84 11.58 3.64
C SER A 178 14.96 12.25 4.43
N GLU A 179 15.31 13.49 4.06
CA GLU A 179 16.24 14.32 4.82
C GLU A 179 15.57 14.88 6.07
N LYS A 180 16.28 14.80 7.19
CA LYS A 180 15.75 15.14 8.49
C LYS A 180 16.55 16.26 9.14
N ASP A 181 15.82 17.22 9.71
CA ASP A 181 16.38 18.42 10.33
C ASP A 181 15.58 18.78 11.59
N ALA A 182 16.26 18.81 12.73
CA ALA A 182 15.69 19.16 14.03
C ALA A 182 15.17 20.60 14.07
N ASP A 183 15.79 21.51 13.33
CA ASP A 183 15.48 22.95 13.32
C ASP A 183 14.44 23.33 12.26
N ALA A 184 13.94 22.36 11.48
CA ALA A 184 12.96 22.62 10.44
C ALA A 184 11.63 23.16 11.00
N ASP A 185 11.15 24.24 10.38
CA ASP A 185 9.82 24.81 10.60
C ASP A 185 8.77 24.05 9.79
N VAL A 186 7.98 23.23 10.47
CA VAL A 186 6.99 22.34 9.84
C VAL A 186 5.60 22.83 10.19
N LYS A 187 4.77 23.03 9.15
CA LYS A 187 3.41 23.52 9.30
C LYS A 187 2.52 22.55 10.09
N PRO A 188 1.52 23.04 10.83
CA PRO A 188 0.59 22.18 11.58
C PRO A 188 -0.13 21.13 10.72
N ASP A 189 -0.45 21.48 9.47
CA ASP A 189 -1.16 20.65 8.49
C ASP A 189 -0.22 19.84 7.57
N ALA A 190 1.09 19.80 7.86
CA ALA A 190 2.03 19.05 7.06
C ALA A 190 1.70 17.54 7.01
N PRO A 191 1.66 16.93 5.80
CA PRO A 191 1.47 15.49 5.65
C PRO A 191 2.65 14.74 6.27
N LEU A 192 2.49 13.44 6.53
CA LEU A 192 3.45 12.64 7.29
C LEU A 192 4.89 12.71 6.73
N GLY A 193 5.04 12.60 5.42
CA GLY A 193 6.36 12.65 4.75
C GLY A 193 7.04 14.03 4.79
N ASP A 194 6.28 15.11 4.97
CA ASP A 194 6.81 16.48 5.02
C ASP A 194 7.26 16.88 6.44
N ARG A 195 7.10 16.00 7.44
CA ARG A 195 7.50 16.26 8.83
C ARG A 195 8.98 15.95 9.05
N SER A 196 9.85 16.75 8.44
CA SER A 196 11.31 16.57 8.44
C SER A 196 11.97 16.65 9.83
N ASN A 197 11.28 17.21 10.82
CA ASN A 197 11.74 17.29 12.21
C ASN A 197 11.29 16.11 13.09
N MET A 198 10.64 15.09 12.50
CA MET A 198 10.17 13.89 13.17
C MET A 198 10.83 12.64 12.59
N VAL A 199 10.90 11.59 13.41
CA VAL A 199 11.23 10.22 12.99
C VAL A 199 10.16 9.26 13.50
N PHE A 200 9.89 8.19 12.76
CA PHE A 200 8.72 7.35 12.99
C PHE A 200 9.07 5.89 13.27
N SER A 201 8.31 5.27 14.17
CA SER A 201 8.47 3.88 14.58
C SER A 201 8.42 2.92 13.39
N GLY A 202 9.41 2.04 13.28
CA GLY A 202 9.50 1.02 12.21
C GLY A 202 10.16 1.51 10.92
N CYS A 203 10.53 2.79 10.83
CA CYS A 203 11.45 3.31 9.83
C CYS A 203 12.91 3.02 10.23
N SER A 204 13.84 3.11 9.29
CA SER A 204 15.27 2.96 9.56
C SER A 204 16.05 4.24 9.25
N ILE A 205 17.18 4.41 9.91
CA ILE A 205 18.12 5.49 9.63
C ILE A 205 19.15 4.98 8.63
N THR A 206 19.24 5.63 7.47
CA THR A 206 20.17 5.24 6.41
C THR A 206 21.49 5.98 6.51
N TYR A 207 21.48 7.19 7.06
CA TYR A 207 22.67 8.02 7.20
C TYR A 207 22.55 9.02 8.36
N GLY A 208 23.70 9.46 8.88
CA GLY A 208 23.78 10.49 9.91
C GLY A 208 23.50 9.99 11.33
N THR A 209 23.34 10.94 12.25
CA THR A 209 23.03 10.69 13.67
C THR A 209 22.01 11.67 14.20
N ALA A 210 21.26 11.26 15.21
CA ALA A 210 20.25 12.10 15.85
C ALA A 210 20.06 11.82 17.33
N VAL A 211 19.57 12.84 18.03
CA VAL A 211 19.00 12.75 19.37
C VAL A 211 17.55 13.20 19.26
N ALA A 212 16.62 12.40 19.78
CA ALA A 212 15.19 12.65 19.64
C ALA A 212 14.45 12.37 20.96
N VAL A 213 13.36 13.10 21.21
CA VAL A 213 12.45 12.83 22.33
C VAL A 213 11.24 12.03 21.84
N VAL A 214 10.95 10.91 22.51
CA VAL A 214 9.81 10.04 22.18
C VAL A 214 8.50 10.79 22.41
N THR A 215 7.68 10.90 21.37
CA THR A 215 6.36 11.56 21.41
C THR A 215 5.20 10.58 21.51
N GLY A 216 5.38 9.35 21.02
CA GLY A 216 4.35 8.32 21.02
C GLY A 216 4.93 6.91 21.07
N THR A 217 4.25 6.00 21.77
CA THR A 217 4.65 4.59 21.93
C THR A 217 3.47 3.65 21.66
N GLY A 218 3.78 2.41 21.25
CA GLY A 218 2.83 1.33 21.03
C GLY A 218 1.72 1.71 20.05
N MET A 219 0.47 1.65 20.50
CA MET A 219 -0.70 1.98 19.66
C MET A 219 -0.85 3.48 19.35
N ASN A 220 -0.06 4.35 19.99
CA ASN A 220 -0.11 5.80 19.77
C ASN A 220 0.88 6.29 18.69
N THR A 221 1.76 5.43 18.18
CA THR A 221 2.62 5.75 17.03
C THR A 221 1.82 5.73 15.72
N GLU A 222 2.36 6.29 14.64
CA GLU A 222 1.75 6.21 13.30
C GLU A 222 1.59 4.75 12.85
N MET A 223 2.60 3.91 13.12
CA MET A 223 2.51 2.45 12.91
C MET A 223 1.41 1.82 13.78
N GLY A 224 1.26 2.28 15.03
CA GLY A 224 0.22 1.87 15.96
C GLY A 224 -1.19 2.23 15.50
N LYS A 225 -1.36 3.41 14.88
CA LYS A 225 -2.63 3.83 14.26
C LYS A 225 -2.98 2.91 13.10
N ILE A 226 -2.02 2.58 12.24
CA ILE A 226 -2.20 1.60 11.15
C ILE A 226 -2.62 0.23 11.72
N ALA A 227 -1.94 -0.26 12.75
CA ALA A 227 -2.29 -1.52 13.41
C ALA A 227 -3.71 -1.49 14.00
N ASN A 228 -4.12 -0.36 14.59
CA ASN A 228 -5.47 -0.17 15.11
C ASN A 228 -6.53 -0.22 14.01
N MET A 229 -6.29 0.46 12.88
CA MET A 229 -7.17 0.42 11.70
C MET A 229 -7.32 -1.03 11.19
N LEU A 230 -6.21 -1.75 11.04
CA LEU A 230 -6.23 -3.17 10.63
C LEU A 230 -7.00 -4.06 11.60
N SER A 231 -6.90 -3.82 12.91
CA SER A 231 -7.56 -4.64 13.93
C SER A 231 -9.08 -4.43 14.03
N LYS A 232 -9.55 -3.24 13.63
CA LYS A 232 -10.95 -2.84 13.62
C LYS A 232 -11.70 -3.38 12.41
N GLU A 233 -11.03 -3.58 11.28
CA GLU A 233 -11.65 -4.20 10.11
C GLU A 233 -11.96 -5.68 10.38
N GLU A 234 -13.25 -6.02 10.35
CA GLU A 234 -13.72 -7.40 10.51
C GLU A 234 -13.76 -8.10 9.14
N ASP A 235 -13.44 -9.40 9.14
CA ASP A 235 -13.60 -10.22 7.94
C ASP A 235 -15.10 -10.33 7.60
N GLY A 236 -15.52 -9.62 6.56
CA GLY A 236 -16.89 -9.67 6.05
C GLY A 236 -17.18 -10.99 5.32
N GLN A 237 -18.47 -11.37 5.25
CA GLN A 237 -18.90 -12.48 4.38
C GLN A 237 -18.79 -12.10 2.91
N THR A 238 -18.27 -13.02 2.07
CA THR A 238 -18.18 -12.79 0.63
C THR A 238 -19.54 -12.80 -0.06
N PRO A 239 -19.67 -12.24 -1.27
CA PRO A 239 -20.94 -12.23 -2.00
C PRO A 239 -21.53 -13.63 -2.20
N LEU A 240 -20.74 -14.65 -2.55
CA LEU A 240 -21.20 -16.04 -2.67
C LEU A 240 -21.62 -16.60 -1.32
N GLN A 241 -20.87 -16.35 -0.24
CA GLN A 241 -21.27 -16.81 1.09
C GLN A 241 -22.63 -16.23 1.48
N ARG A 242 -22.87 -14.94 1.22
CA ARG A 242 -24.18 -14.30 1.45
C ARG A 242 -25.27 -14.95 0.60
N LYS A 243 -25.00 -15.23 -0.67
CA LYS A 243 -25.96 -15.88 -1.59
C LYS A 243 -26.26 -17.32 -1.19
N LEU A 244 -25.25 -18.09 -0.80
CA LEU A 244 -25.39 -19.45 -0.32
C LEU A 244 -26.15 -19.50 1.02
N ALA A 245 -25.90 -18.56 1.93
CA ALA A 245 -26.67 -18.43 3.17
C ALA A 245 -28.14 -18.07 2.90
N GLN A 246 -28.41 -17.16 1.96
CA GLN A 246 -29.78 -16.85 1.52
C GLN A 246 -30.47 -18.06 0.91
N LEU A 247 -29.78 -18.80 0.05
CA LEU A 247 -30.27 -20.04 -0.55
C LEU A 247 -30.58 -21.09 0.52
N GLY A 248 -29.67 -21.31 1.47
CA GLY A 248 -29.87 -22.20 2.61
C GLY A 248 -31.07 -21.80 3.46
N LYS A 249 -31.26 -20.49 3.70
CA LYS A 249 -32.43 -19.98 4.42
C LYS A 249 -33.74 -20.26 3.66
N TYR A 250 -33.77 -20.06 2.34
CA TYR A 250 -34.95 -20.36 1.54
C TYR A 250 -35.27 -21.86 1.53
N LEU A 251 -34.27 -22.71 1.31
CA LEU A 251 -34.42 -24.17 1.36
C LEU A 251 -34.90 -24.63 2.74
N GLY A 252 -34.30 -24.11 3.82
CA GLY A 252 -34.71 -24.45 5.19
C GLY A 252 -36.15 -24.05 5.51
N VAL A 253 -36.58 -22.85 5.11
CA VAL A 253 -37.98 -22.41 5.28
C VAL A 253 -38.95 -23.28 4.47
N MET A 254 -38.61 -23.62 3.22
CA MET A 254 -39.44 -24.51 2.41
C MET A 254 -39.53 -25.92 2.98
N ALA A 255 -38.41 -26.47 3.48
CA ALA A 255 -38.36 -27.78 4.13
C ALA A 255 -39.22 -27.81 5.40
N LEU A 256 -39.11 -26.79 6.26
CA LEU A 256 -39.95 -26.67 7.46
C LEU A 256 -41.44 -26.55 7.12
N ALA A 257 -41.78 -25.80 6.08
CA ALA A 257 -43.17 -25.71 5.61
C ALA A 257 -43.70 -27.07 5.13
N ALA A 258 -42.90 -27.81 4.34
CA ALA A 258 -43.25 -29.16 3.89
C ALA A 258 -43.40 -30.13 5.08
N CYS A 259 -42.50 -30.07 6.06
CA CYS A 259 -42.58 -30.84 7.29
C CYS A 259 -43.87 -30.55 8.06
N ALA A 260 -44.24 -29.27 8.22
CA ALA A 260 -45.48 -28.88 8.89
C ALA A 260 -46.72 -29.41 8.16
N ILE A 261 -46.74 -29.36 6.83
CA ILE A 261 -47.84 -29.90 6.01
C ILE A 261 -47.96 -31.41 6.21
N ILE A 262 -46.85 -32.15 6.13
CA ILE A 262 -46.82 -33.61 6.38
C ILE A 262 -47.28 -33.92 7.79
N PHE A 263 -46.87 -33.12 8.78
CA PHE A 263 -47.26 -33.28 10.17
C PHE A 263 -48.78 -33.18 10.36
N VAL A 264 -49.40 -32.14 9.77
CA VAL A 264 -50.85 -31.94 9.82
C VAL A 264 -51.60 -33.06 9.10
N ILE A 265 -51.15 -33.45 7.91
CA ILE A 265 -51.78 -34.53 7.12
C ILE A 265 -51.63 -35.89 7.84
N GLY A 266 -50.46 -36.17 8.41
CA GLY A 266 -50.19 -37.41 9.13
C GLY A 266 -51.08 -37.57 10.36
N ILE A 267 -51.24 -36.51 11.14
CA ILE A 267 -52.18 -36.50 12.28
C ILE A 267 -53.61 -36.70 11.79
N ALA A 268 -54.01 -36.03 10.71
CA ALA A 268 -55.36 -36.18 10.14
C ALA A 268 -55.64 -37.60 9.64
N ASN A 269 -54.61 -38.34 9.21
CA ASN A 269 -54.70 -39.74 8.78
C ASN A 269 -54.51 -40.76 9.92
N GLY A 270 -54.32 -40.30 11.16
CA GLY A 270 -54.17 -41.18 12.33
C GLY A 270 -52.80 -41.85 12.48
N ILE A 271 -51.75 -41.32 11.82
CA ILE A 271 -50.38 -41.82 11.95
C ILE A 271 -49.81 -41.38 13.33
N PRO A 272 -49.07 -42.24 14.05
CA PRO A 272 -48.40 -41.86 15.29
C PRO A 272 -47.49 -40.62 15.13
N ALA A 273 -47.60 -39.66 16.06
CA ALA A 273 -46.86 -38.39 15.99
C ALA A 273 -45.33 -38.57 15.89
N LEU A 274 -44.79 -39.62 16.52
CA LEU A 274 -43.37 -39.97 16.45
C LEU A 274 -42.94 -40.36 15.03
N GLU A 275 -43.73 -41.19 14.37
CA GLU A 275 -43.45 -41.68 13.02
C GLU A 275 -43.49 -40.52 12.00
N ILE A 276 -44.43 -39.60 12.19
CA ILE A 276 -44.51 -38.38 11.37
C ILE A 276 -43.34 -37.44 11.65
N PHE A 277 -42.91 -37.31 12.90
CA PHE A 277 -41.74 -36.53 13.28
C PHE A 277 -40.45 -37.08 12.65
N MET A 278 -40.23 -38.39 12.71
CA MET A 278 -39.07 -39.04 12.07
C MET A 278 -39.08 -38.87 10.55
N THR A 279 -40.26 -38.99 9.93
CA THR A 279 -40.43 -38.72 8.49
C THR A 279 -40.10 -37.27 8.14
N ALA A 280 -40.56 -36.31 8.96
CA ALA A 280 -40.27 -34.89 8.77
C ALA A 280 -38.77 -34.58 8.93
N VAL A 281 -38.09 -35.16 9.93
CA VAL A 281 -36.64 -35.01 10.11
C VAL A 281 -35.89 -35.59 8.91
N SER A 282 -36.24 -36.80 8.45
CA SER A 282 -35.63 -37.43 7.28
C SER A 282 -35.78 -36.59 6.01
N LEU A 283 -36.96 -36.02 5.78
CA LEU A 283 -37.21 -35.09 4.67
C LEU A 283 -36.38 -33.80 4.81
N ALA A 284 -36.32 -33.23 6.02
CA ALA A 284 -35.56 -32.02 6.27
C ALA A 284 -34.06 -32.21 6.03
N VAL A 285 -33.49 -33.34 6.49
CA VAL A 285 -32.09 -33.70 6.22
C VAL A 285 -31.86 -33.92 4.73
N SER A 286 -32.75 -34.64 4.05
CA SER A 286 -32.62 -34.90 2.61
C SER A 286 -32.72 -33.64 1.74
N ALA A 287 -33.41 -32.59 2.21
CA ALA A 287 -33.56 -31.34 1.48
C ALA A 287 -32.33 -30.40 1.59
N ILE A 288 -31.42 -30.66 2.53
CA ILE A 288 -30.27 -29.80 2.77
C ILE A 288 -29.10 -30.25 1.89
N PRO A 289 -28.55 -29.38 1.04
CA PRO A 289 -27.44 -29.74 0.17
C PRO A 289 -26.12 -29.71 0.95
N GLU A 290 -25.91 -30.69 1.83
CA GLU A 290 -24.72 -30.81 2.69
C GLU A 290 -23.40 -30.90 1.89
N GLY A 291 -23.46 -31.42 0.65
CA GLY A 291 -22.32 -31.46 -0.27
C GLY A 291 -21.91 -30.11 -0.85
N LEU A 292 -22.73 -29.07 -0.71
CA LEU A 292 -22.52 -27.79 -1.39
C LEU A 292 -21.25 -27.04 -0.93
N PRO A 293 -20.95 -26.89 0.38
CA PRO A 293 -19.72 -26.25 0.83
C PRO A 293 -18.46 -26.99 0.35
N ALA A 294 -18.49 -28.32 0.33
CA ALA A 294 -17.37 -29.15 -0.13
C ALA A 294 -17.11 -28.95 -1.63
N ILE A 295 -18.16 -29.00 -2.44
CA ILE A 295 -18.04 -28.83 -3.90
C ILE A 295 -17.59 -27.41 -4.26
N VAL A 296 -18.15 -26.38 -3.59
CA VAL A 296 -17.71 -24.99 -3.76
C VAL A 296 -16.22 -24.87 -3.44
N THR A 297 -15.74 -25.49 -2.36
CA THR A 297 -14.32 -25.49 -1.98
C THR A 297 -13.44 -26.14 -3.06
N VAL A 298 -13.86 -27.28 -3.63
CA VAL A 298 -13.13 -27.95 -4.72
C VAL A 298 -13.06 -27.07 -5.97
N VAL A 299 -14.19 -26.48 -6.38
CA VAL A 299 -14.25 -25.61 -7.56
C VAL A 299 -13.38 -24.36 -7.36
N LEU A 300 -13.43 -23.73 -6.19
CA LEU A 300 -12.57 -22.61 -5.82
C LEU A 300 -11.08 -23.01 -5.83
N SER A 301 -10.74 -24.19 -5.31
CA SER A 301 -9.36 -24.69 -5.27
C SER A 301 -8.78 -24.90 -6.67
N ILE A 302 -9.57 -25.45 -7.59
CA ILE A 302 -9.18 -25.57 -9.01
C ILE A 302 -9.01 -24.19 -9.64
N GLY A 303 -9.88 -23.24 -9.29
CA GLY A 303 -9.78 -21.85 -9.69
C GLY A 303 -8.48 -21.17 -9.25
N VAL A 304 -8.08 -21.37 -7.99
CA VAL A 304 -6.80 -20.88 -7.46
C VAL A 304 -5.61 -21.42 -8.24
N GLN A 305 -5.61 -22.70 -8.60
CA GLN A 305 -4.53 -23.27 -9.41
C GLN A 305 -4.41 -22.59 -10.79
N ARG A 306 -5.51 -22.12 -11.38
CA ARG A 306 -5.50 -21.37 -12.64
C ARG A 306 -4.99 -19.94 -12.45
N MET A 307 -5.40 -19.28 -11.37
CA MET A 307 -4.93 -17.93 -11.01
C MET A 307 -3.42 -17.89 -10.75
N VAL A 308 -2.87 -18.89 -10.07
CA VAL A 308 -1.42 -18.98 -9.83
C VAL A 308 -0.62 -19.07 -11.14
N LYS A 309 -1.14 -19.76 -12.16
CA LYS A 309 -0.53 -19.79 -13.51
C LYS A 309 -0.58 -18.45 -14.23
N ARG A 310 -1.39 -17.51 -13.74
CA ARG A 310 -1.50 -16.13 -14.19
C ARG A 310 -0.82 -15.17 -13.21
N ASN A 311 0.16 -15.60 -12.42
CA ASN A 311 0.89 -14.75 -11.45
C ASN A 311 0.03 -14.20 -10.30
N ALA A 312 -1.19 -14.71 -10.09
CA ALA A 312 -2.09 -14.29 -9.02
C ALA A 312 -2.16 -15.37 -7.92
N ILE A 313 -1.46 -15.14 -6.80
CA ILE A 313 -1.45 -16.04 -5.64
C ILE A 313 -2.59 -15.66 -4.70
N ILE A 314 -3.56 -16.57 -4.56
CA ILE A 314 -4.71 -16.39 -3.67
C ILE A 314 -4.39 -16.91 -2.26
N ARG A 315 -4.53 -16.06 -1.25
CA ARG A 315 -4.33 -16.42 0.16
C ARG A 315 -5.61 -16.95 0.80
N ARG A 316 -6.76 -16.42 0.41
CA ARG A 316 -8.07 -16.80 0.92
C ARG A 316 -8.96 -17.31 -0.21
N LEU A 317 -9.39 -18.57 -0.16
CA LEU A 317 -10.22 -19.17 -1.22
C LEU A 317 -11.47 -18.34 -1.60
N PRO A 318 -12.21 -17.72 -0.64
CA PRO A 318 -13.37 -16.91 -0.98
C PRO A 318 -13.06 -15.64 -1.80
N ALA A 319 -11.80 -15.19 -1.81
CA ALA A 319 -11.34 -14.02 -2.55
C ALA A 319 -11.48 -14.19 -4.06
N VAL A 320 -11.30 -15.41 -4.57
CA VAL A 320 -11.42 -15.77 -6.00
C VAL A 320 -12.76 -15.34 -6.59
N GLU A 321 -13.83 -15.54 -5.83
CA GLU A 321 -15.20 -15.23 -6.26
C GLU A 321 -15.50 -13.74 -6.14
N THR A 322 -15.04 -13.13 -5.05
CA THR A 322 -15.20 -11.68 -4.82
C THR A 322 -14.53 -10.87 -5.92
N LEU A 323 -13.34 -11.28 -6.36
CA LEU A 323 -12.64 -10.67 -7.49
C LEU A 323 -13.42 -10.78 -8.80
N GLY A 324 -14.08 -11.92 -9.07
CA GLY A 324 -14.95 -12.07 -10.23
C GLY A 324 -16.14 -11.12 -10.24
N SER A 325 -16.62 -10.75 -9.05
CA SER A 325 -17.75 -9.83 -8.86
C SER A 325 -17.32 -8.36 -8.74
N ALA A 326 -16.02 -8.05 -8.83
CA ALA A 326 -15.51 -6.69 -8.70
C ALA A 326 -16.11 -5.77 -9.77
N SER A 327 -16.61 -4.63 -9.32
CA SER A 327 -17.17 -3.56 -10.16
C SER A 327 -16.35 -2.27 -10.10
N VAL A 328 -15.49 -2.12 -9.09
CA VAL A 328 -14.55 -1.01 -8.96
C VAL A 328 -13.16 -1.57 -8.67
N ILE A 329 -12.12 -1.05 -9.33
CA ILE A 329 -10.72 -1.33 -9.00
C ILE A 329 -10.05 -0.01 -8.65
N CYS A 330 -9.76 0.15 -7.36
CA CYS A 330 -8.91 1.19 -6.82
C CYS A 330 -7.46 0.71 -6.92
N SER A 331 -6.63 1.44 -7.66
CA SER A 331 -5.23 1.08 -7.87
C SER A 331 -4.31 2.16 -7.37
N ASP A 332 -3.22 1.77 -6.69
CA ASP A 332 -2.07 2.67 -6.55
C ASP A 332 -1.43 2.90 -7.93
N LYS A 333 -0.77 4.05 -8.08
CA LYS A 333 -0.08 4.47 -9.30
C LYS A 333 1.32 3.88 -9.35
N THR A 334 2.13 4.14 -8.31
CA THR A 334 3.56 3.81 -8.30
C THR A 334 3.73 2.29 -8.21
N GLY A 335 4.60 1.71 -9.03
CA GLY A 335 4.86 0.26 -9.04
C GLY A 335 3.78 -0.63 -9.63
N THR A 336 2.50 -0.21 -9.59
CA THR A 336 1.37 -0.98 -10.11
C THR A 336 0.99 -0.58 -11.54
N LEU A 337 0.65 0.70 -11.77
CA LEU A 337 0.28 1.22 -13.10
C LEU A 337 1.50 1.73 -13.89
N THR A 338 2.55 2.07 -13.16
CA THR A 338 3.82 2.62 -13.66
C THR A 338 4.96 1.65 -13.39
N GLN A 339 6.10 1.88 -14.04
CA GLN A 339 7.25 0.99 -13.94
C GLN A 339 8.05 1.19 -12.63
N ASN A 340 7.71 2.20 -11.82
CA ASN A 340 8.50 2.67 -10.69
C ASN A 340 9.95 2.95 -11.11
N ARG A 341 10.11 3.56 -12.29
CA ARG A 341 11.41 3.82 -12.89
C ARG A 341 11.39 5.15 -13.64
N MET A 342 12.07 6.14 -13.05
CA MET A 342 12.22 7.44 -13.70
C MET A 342 12.94 7.27 -15.05
N THR A 343 12.33 7.84 -16.10
CA THR A 343 12.80 7.71 -17.48
C THR A 343 12.77 9.07 -18.15
N LEU A 344 13.90 9.47 -18.74
CA LEU A 344 13.98 10.66 -19.58
C LEU A 344 13.18 10.43 -20.86
N VAL A 345 12.23 11.30 -21.17
CA VAL A 345 11.32 11.14 -22.33
C VAL A 345 11.33 12.32 -23.28
N LYS A 346 11.64 13.53 -22.79
CA LYS A 346 11.76 14.72 -23.63
C LYS A 346 13.00 15.52 -23.25
N ALA A 347 13.56 16.24 -24.22
CA ALA A 347 14.57 17.24 -23.97
C ALA A 347 14.39 18.46 -24.89
N TYR A 348 14.95 19.58 -24.49
CA TYR A 348 14.96 20.82 -25.24
C TYR A 348 16.34 21.45 -25.13
N THR A 349 16.84 22.02 -26.22
CA THR A 349 18.09 22.80 -26.22
C THR A 349 17.81 24.23 -26.61
N ASP A 350 18.53 25.17 -25.98
CA ASP A 350 18.40 26.59 -26.28
C ASP A 350 18.67 26.86 -27.77
N GLY A 351 17.83 27.69 -28.38
CA GLY A 351 17.85 27.97 -29.81
C GLY A 351 17.16 26.92 -30.72
N ALA A 352 16.69 25.78 -30.18
CA ALA A 352 15.88 24.84 -30.95
C ALA A 352 14.43 25.33 -31.09
N ASP A 353 13.74 24.86 -32.14
CA ASP A 353 12.34 25.23 -32.41
C ASP A 353 11.36 24.64 -31.37
N GLY A 354 11.62 23.43 -30.88
CA GLY A 354 10.77 22.74 -29.91
C GLY A 354 11.48 21.59 -29.20
N THR A 355 10.70 20.79 -28.47
CA THR A 355 11.20 19.63 -27.71
C THR A 355 11.44 18.43 -28.62
N GLU A 356 12.44 17.61 -28.30
CA GLU A 356 12.75 16.34 -28.93
C GLU A 356 12.43 15.17 -28.00
N GLU A 357 11.87 14.07 -28.52
CA GLU A 357 11.67 12.84 -27.77
C GLU A 357 12.97 12.08 -27.60
N ILE A 358 13.23 11.57 -26.40
CA ILE A 358 14.48 10.86 -26.09
C ILE A 358 14.44 9.44 -26.68
N GLY A 359 15.39 9.16 -27.57
CA GLY A 359 15.52 7.89 -28.29
C GLY A 359 16.94 7.36 -28.24
N LYS A 360 17.32 6.59 -29.27
CA LYS A 360 18.69 6.07 -29.45
C LYS A 360 19.56 6.93 -30.38
N ASP A 361 18.94 7.81 -31.16
CA ASP A 361 19.63 8.63 -32.15
C ASP A 361 19.07 10.05 -32.14
N ASN A 362 19.32 10.74 -31.03
CA ASN A 362 18.92 12.13 -30.85
C ASN A 362 19.82 13.11 -31.61
N SER A 363 19.35 14.34 -31.81
CA SER A 363 20.16 15.39 -32.44
C SER A 363 21.47 15.67 -31.68
N GLU A 364 22.50 16.14 -32.38
CA GLU A 364 23.80 16.45 -31.76
C GLU A 364 23.69 17.50 -30.65
N ALA A 365 22.74 18.43 -30.77
CA ALA A 365 22.44 19.39 -29.71
C ALA A 365 21.96 18.68 -28.42
N ILE A 366 21.02 17.74 -28.56
CA ILE A 366 20.50 16.96 -27.43
C ILE A 366 21.55 16.00 -26.89
N LYS A 367 22.36 15.35 -27.74
CA LYS A 367 23.50 14.55 -27.28
C LYS A 367 24.47 15.38 -26.43
N LYS A 368 24.77 16.61 -26.84
CA LYS A 368 25.58 17.54 -26.04
C LYS A 368 24.94 17.87 -24.69
N LEU A 369 23.63 18.14 -24.67
CA LEU A 369 22.86 18.37 -23.44
C LEU A 369 22.91 17.16 -22.48
N LEU A 370 22.70 15.95 -23.02
CA LEU A 370 22.77 14.70 -22.26
C LEU A 370 24.17 14.44 -21.72
N CYS A 371 25.21 14.73 -22.50
CA CYS A 371 26.60 14.67 -22.06
C CYS A 371 26.85 15.56 -20.85
N TYR A 372 26.45 16.84 -20.92
CA TYR A 372 26.63 17.78 -19.81
C TYR A 372 25.81 17.36 -18.59
N GLY A 373 24.55 16.99 -18.79
CA GLY A 373 23.70 16.46 -17.72
C GLY A 373 24.32 15.24 -17.02
N THR A 374 24.90 14.31 -17.78
CA THR A 374 25.54 13.09 -17.28
C THR A 374 26.81 13.37 -16.50
N LEU A 375 27.66 14.28 -16.98
CA LEU A 375 28.88 14.70 -16.26
C LEU A 375 28.56 15.34 -14.90
N CYS A 376 27.39 15.97 -14.79
CA CYS A 376 26.85 16.54 -13.56
C CYS A 376 25.96 15.55 -12.78
N CYS A 377 26.10 14.23 -12.93
CA CYS A 377 25.38 13.21 -12.15
C CYS A 377 26.33 12.36 -11.29
N ASP A 378 25.87 11.95 -10.11
CA ASP A 378 26.56 10.98 -9.25
C ASP A 378 26.05 9.56 -9.50
N GLY A 379 24.76 9.42 -9.85
CA GLY A 379 24.15 8.13 -10.18
C GLY A 379 24.86 7.39 -11.31
N SER A 380 24.80 6.06 -11.29
CA SER A 380 25.38 5.17 -12.29
C SER A 380 24.39 4.09 -12.73
N VAL A 381 24.62 3.53 -13.91
CA VAL A 381 23.81 2.43 -14.46
C VAL A 381 24.73 1.30 -14.86
N ILE A 382 24.65 0.19 -14.12
CA ILE A 382 25.46 -1.00 -14.36
C ILE A 382 24.66 -1.98 -15.22
N PHE A 383 25.29 -2.54 -16.24
CA PHE A 383 24.69 -3.55 -17.11
C PHE A 383 25.40 -4.89 -16.89
N ASN A 384 24.72 -5.85 -16.26
CA ASN A 384 25.24 -7.20 -15.99
C ASN A 384 24.32 -8.25 -16.63
N ASP A 385 24.84 -9.11 -17.51
CA ASP A 385 24.10 -10.25 -18.09
C ASP A 385 22.70 -9.92 -18.64
N GLY A 386 22.51 -8.71 -19.17
CA GLY A 386 21.22 -8.23 -19.71
C GLY A 386 20.28 -7.60 -18.68
N GLU A 387 20.64 -7.61 -17.39
CA GLU A 387 19.98 -6.85 -16.33
C GLU A 387 20.64 -5.48 -16.15
N GLU A 388 19.81 -4.45 -16.07
CA GLU A 388 20.24 -3.07 -15.81
C GLU A 388 19.96 -2.70 -14.36
N LYS A 389 20.99 -2.25 -13.65
CA LYS A 389 20.90 -1.83 -12.25
C LYS A 389 21.21 -0.35 -12.15
N HIS A 390 20.22 0.41 -11.70
CA HIS A 390 20.32 1.85 -11.47
C HIS A 390 20.78 2.07 -10.02
N ILE A 391 21.86 2.83 -9.82
CA ILE A 391 22.44 3.09 -8.51
C ILE A 391 22.51 4.61 -8.32
N GLY A 392 21.90 5.12 -7.25
CA GLY A 392 21.82 6.54 -6.95
C GLY A 392 20.41 7.10 -7.15
N ASP A 393 20.29 8.43 -7.23
CA ASP A 393 19.01 9.10 -7.37
C ASP A 393 18.33 8.76 -8.72
N PRO A 394 17.03 8.39 -8.73
CA PRO A 394 16.33 8.01 -9.96
C PRO A 394 16.33 9.08 -11.05
N THR A 395 16.33 10.36 -10.68
CA THR A 395 16.35 11.51 -11.60
C THR A 395 17.69 11.56 -12.34
N GLU A 396 18.78 11.24 -11.64
CA GLU A 396 20.13 11.21 -12.22
C GLU A 396 20.35 9.98 -13.08
N THR A 397 19.98 8.80 -12.58
CA THR A 397 20.17 7.56 -13.33
C THR A 397 19.34 7.57 -14.62
N ALA A 398 18.21 8.27 -14.66
CA ALA A 398 17.43 8.50 -15.88
C ALA A 398 18.21 9.30 -16.94
N ILE A 399 18.95 10.35 -16.55
CA ILE A 399 19.79 11.15 -17.46
C ILE A 399 20.96 10.30 -17.97
N VAL A 400 21.66 9.61 -17.05
CA VAL A 400 22.79 8.73 -17.36
C VAL A 400 22.38 7.64 -18.34
N TYR A 401 21.21 7.03 -18.12
CA TYR A 401 20.66 6.01 -18.99
C TYR A 401 20.31 6.52 -20.39
N ALA A 402 19.77 7.74 -20.48
CA ALA A 402 19.49 8.39 -21.77
C ALA A 402 20.77 8.68 -22.57
N ALA A 403 21.84 9.12 -21.90
CA ALA A 403 23.14 9.31 -22.52
C ALA A 403 23.74 7.98 -23.01
N HIS A 404 23.68 6.92 -22.19
CA HIS A 404 24.11 5.58 -22.58
C HIS A 404 23.36 5.07 -23.82
N LYS A 405 22.04 5.25 -23.89
CA LYS A 405 21.21 4.91 -25.07
C LYS A 405 21.64 5.64 -26.35
N ASN A 406 22.22 6.83 -26.21
CA ASN A 406 22.77 7.64 -27.31
C ASN A 406 24.27 7.38 -27.54
N GLY A 407 24.81 6.26 -27.04
CA GLY A 407 26.20 5.85 -27.27
C GLY A 407 27.23 6.58 -26.40
N MET A 408 26.79 7.26 -25.32
CA MET A 408 27.66 7.99 -24.41
C MET A 408 27.62 7.36 -23.00
N PRO A 409 28.32 6.23 -22.78
CA PRO A 409 28.44 5.65 -21.45
C PRO A 409 29.16 6.63 -20.50
N LYS A 410 28.70 6.71 -19.26
CA LYS A 410 29.18 7.68 -18.27
C LYS A 410 30.67 7.51 -18.00
N GLU A 411 31.14 6.28 -17.91
CA GLU A 411 32.54 5.93 -17.64
C GLU A 411 33.46 6.54 -18.71
N SER A 412 33.11 6.41 -19.99
CA SER A 412 33.89 7.00 -21.09
C SER A 412 33.81 8.52 -21.11
N LEU A 413 32.68 9.10 -20.73
CA LEU A 413 32.55 10.56 -20.60
C LEU A 413 33.42 11.10 -19.47
N GLU A 414 33.49 10.43 -18.31
CA GLU A 414 34.31 10.84 -17.17
C GLU A 414 35.81 10.68 -17.43
N GLU A 415 36.22 9.65 -18.18
CA GLU A 415 37.59 9.50 -18.66
C GLU A 415 37.99 10.64 -19.62
N THR A 416 37.09 11.00 -20.53
CA THR A 416 37.34 12.05 -21.54
C THR A 416 37.28 13.46 -20.93
N TYR A 417 36.35 13.69 -20.00
CA TYR A 417 36.02 14.98 -19.41
C TYR A 417 36.09 14.94 -17.88
N PRO A 418 37.30 14.84 -17.30
CA PRO A 418 37.47 14.59 -15.88
C PRO A 418 36.84 15.69 -15.02
N ARG A 419 36.10 15.25 -13.99
CA ARG A 419 35.55 16.11 -12.93
C ARG A 419 36.67 16.56 -11.99
N LEU A 420 36.78 17.85 -11.76
CA LEU A 420 37.85 18.49 -10.97
C LEU A 420 37.36 19.07 -9.63
N ALA A 421 36.10 19.45 -9.56
CA ALA A 421 35.45 19.92 -8.34
C ALA A 421 33.94 19.70 -8.45
N GLU A 422 33.25 19.73 -7.32
CA GLU A 422 31.81 19.60 -7.26
C GLU A 422 31.21 20.42 -6.12
N LEU A 423 29.95 20.73 -6.31
CA LEU A 423 29.05 21.25 -5.30
C LEU A 423 27.81 20.35 -5.36
N PRO A 424 27.66 19.39 -4.42
CA PRO A 424 26.63 18.37 -4.48
C PRO A 424 25.22 19.00 -4.45
N PHE A 425 24.21 18.19 -4.77
CA PHE A 425 22.82 18.65 -4.66
C PHE A 425 22.50 19.10 -3.23
N ASP A 426 21.75 20.19 -3.13
CA ASP A 426 21.32 20.79 -1.88
C ASP A 426 19.85 21.16 -1.98
N SER A 427 19.07 20.77 -0.99
CA SER A 427 17.60 20.92 -0.99
C SER A 427 17.14 22.38 -0.93
N ASP A 428 17.93 23.28 -0.32
CA ASP A 428 17.63 24.72 -0.26
C ASP A 428 17.89 25.38 -1.61
N ARG A 429 19.02 25.05 -2.24
CA ARG A 429 19.43 25.59 -3.54
C ARG A 429 18.69 24.93 -4.70
N LYS A 430 18.29 23.66 -4.56
CA LYS A 430 17.71 22.77 -5.58
C LYS A 430 18.56 22.66 -6.85
N LEU A 431 19.88 22.74 -6.69
CA LEU A 431 20.88 22.71 -7.75
C LEU A 431 22.05 21.81 -7.34
N MET A 432 22.67 21.19 -8.34
CA MET A 432 23.94 20.48 -8.25
C MET A 432 24.88 21.04 -9.31
N SER A 433 26.17 21.17 -9.00
CA SER A 433 27.16 21.67 -9.94
C SER A 433 28.44 20.86 -9.93
N THR A 434 29.04 20.69 -11.10
CA THR A 434 30.36 20.07 -11.27
C THR A 434 31.26 20.95 -12.12
N VAL A 435 32.56 20.87 -11.90
CA VAL A 435 33.58 21.52 -12.73
C VAL A 435 34.29 20.42 -13.50
N ASN A 436 34.18 20.44 -14.83
CA ASN A 436 34.76 19.44 -15.70
C ASN A 436 35.76 20.09 -16.67
N ARG A 437 36.82 19.36 -17.01
CA ARG A 437 37.71 19.77 -18.11
C ARG A 437 37.15 19.25 -19.43
N ILE A 438 36.65 20.14 -20.28
CA ILE A 438 36.05 19.80 -21.58
C ILE A 438 36.83 20.53 -22.68
N ASP A 439 37.40 19.79 -23.62
CA ASP A 439 38.14 20.34 -24.78
C ASP A 439 39.21 21.38 -24.40
N GLY A 440 39.92 21.16 -23.29
CA GLY A 440 40.96 22.04 -22.77
C GLY A 440 40.46 23.25 -21.97
N LYS A 441 39.14 23.41 -21.80
CA LYS A 441 38.49 24.48 -21.02
C LYS A 441 37.96 23.94 -19.70
N LEU A 442 37.84 24.81 -18.69
CA LEU A 442 37.17 24.48 -17.44
C LEU A 442 35.71 24.93 -17.55
N ILE A 443 34.81 23.96 -17.54
CA ILE A 443 33.38 24.19 -17.67
C ILE A 443 32.70 23.83 -16.36
N VAL A 444 32.01 24.81 -15.76
CA VAL A 444 31.02 24.54 -14.72
C VAL A 444 29.75 24.09 -15.39
N ILE A 445 29.23 22.95 -14.97
CA ILE A 445 27.93 22.43 -15.38
C ILE A 445 27.05 22.48 -14.14
N THR A 446 25.84 23.03 -14.27
CA THR A 446 24.85 23.07 -13.21
C THR A 446 23.58 22.39 -13.71
N LYS A 447 22.97 21.55 -12.89
CA LYS A 447 21.63 20.99 -13.13
C LYS A 447 20.72 21.25 -11.94
N GLY A 448 19.42 21.40 -12.17
CA GLY A 448 18.42 21.41 -11.11
C GLY A 448 17.11 22.06 -11.51
N ALA A 449 16.36 22.57 -10.54
CA ALA A 449 15.04 23.15 -10.77
C ALA A 449 15.11 24.38 -11.69
N PHE A 450 14.21 24.47 -12.68
CA PHE A 450 14.18 25.57 -13.64
C PHE A 450 14.09 26.93 -12.97
N ASP A 451 13.21 27.11 -11.97
CA ASP A 451 13.02 28.39 -11.29
C ASP A 451 14.27 28.88 -10.54
N MET A 452 15.13 27.96 -10.10
CA MET A 452 16.39 28.29 -9.43
C MET A 452 17.49 28.56 -10.46
N MET A 453 17.52 27.81 -11.57
CA MET A 453 18.43 28.01 -12.68
C MET A 453 18.20 29.35 -13.39
N ALA A 454 16.94 29.68 -13.69
CA ALA A 454 16.55 30.88 -14.44
C ALA A 454 17.07 32.18 -13.81
N LYS A 455 17.10 32.25 -12.47
CA LYS A 455 17.62 33.41 -11.71
C LYS A 455 19.13 33.60 -11.83
N ARG A 456 19.85 32.57 -12.27
CA ARG A 456 21.32 32.49 -12.30
C ARG A 456 21.88 32.55 -13.72
N CYS A 457 21.01 32.46 -14.73
CA CYS A 457 21.39 32.55 -16.13
C CYS A 457 21.45 34.00 -16.61
N VAL A 458 22.50 34.33 -17.37
CA VAL A 458 22.70 35.63 -18.03
C VAL A 458 22.55 35.55 -19.55
N ALA A 459 22.47 34.33 -20.09
CA ALA A 459 22.30 34.06 -21.51
C ALA A 459 21.37 32.86 -21.74
N GLY A 460 20.72 32.83 -22.91
CA GLY A 460 19.73 31.85 -23.35
C GLY A 460 18.28 32.35 -23.25
N ASP A 461 17.35 31.69 -23.94
CA ASP A 461 15.93 32.07 -23.99
C ASP A 461 15.14 31.51 -22.80
N ILE A 462 15.22 32.22 -21.66
CA ILE A 462 14.54 31.83 -20.42
C ILE A 462 13.02 31.89 -20.54
N GLU A 463 12.47 32.81 -21.34
CA GLU A 463 11.02 32.93 -21.51
C GLU A 463 10.45 31.74 -22.28
N LYS A 464 11.11 31.33 -23.37
CA LYS A 464 10.74 30.11 -24.08
C LYS A 464 10.92 28.86 -23.21
N ALA A 465 12.03 28.78 -22.47
CA ALA A 465 12.27 27.68 -21.55
C ALA A 465 11.19 27.59 -20.45
N LYS A 466 10.69 28.72 -19.94
CA LYS A 466 9.58 28.76 -18.99
C LYS A 466 8.30 28.19 -19.60
N GLN A 467 7.93 28.61 -20.80
CA GLN A 467 6.76 28.08 -21.50
C GLN A 467 6.85 26.57 -21.70
N LEU A 468 8.01 26.07 -22.14
CA LEU A 468 8.24 24.63 -22.33
C LEU A 468 8.25 23.86 -21.01
N THR A 469 8.74 24.48 -19.92
CA THR A 469 8.70 23.88 -18.58
C THR A 469 7.25 23.68 -18.12
N GLU A 470 6.40 24.68 -18.32
CA GLU A 470 4.97 24.60 -18.02
C GLU A 470 4.27 23.54 -18.90
N GLU A 471 4.57 23.50 -20.20
CA GLU A 471 4.04 22.49 -21.13
C GLU A 471 4.44 21.07 -20.72
N MET A 472 5.74 20.83 -20.47
CA MET A 472 6.25 19.53 -20.03
C MET A 472 5.63 19.11 -18.69
N SER A 473 5.52 20.05 -17.75
CA SER A 473 4.90 19.80 -16.43
C SER A 473 3.42 19.43 -16.55
N SER A 474 2.68 20.08 -17.47
CA SER A 474 1.28 19.74 -17.74
C SER A 474 1.10 18.32 -18.31
N ASN A 475 2.15 17.77 -18.91
CA ASN A 475 2.24 16.40 -19.41
C ASN A 475 2.86 15.43 -18.39
N ALA A 476 2.79 15.75 -17.09
CA ALA A 476 3.35 14.95 -15.98
C ALA A 476 4.87 14.80 -15.98
N LEU A 477 5.61 15.56 -16.77
CA LEU A 477 7.07 15.47 -16.79
C LEU A 477 7.66 16.29 -15.64
N ARG A 478 8.53 15.66 -14.85
CA ARG A 478 9.48 16.34 -13.97
C ARG A 478 10.55 16.98 -14.87
N VAL A 479 10.70 18.30 -14.77
CA VAL A 479 11.63 19.07 -15.62
C VAL A 479 12.85 19.51 -14.82
N LEU A 480 14.04 19.24 -15.35
CA LEU A 480 15.28 19.84 -14.88
C LEU A 480 15.87 20.74 -15.96
N ALA A 481 16.48 21.84 -15.53
CA ALA A 481 17.28 22.70 -16.38
C ALA A 481 18.76 22.35 -16.26
N ILE A 482 19.49 22.49 -17.36
CA ILE A 482 20.94 22.38 -17.41
C ILE A 482 21.49 23.73 -17.90
N GLY A 483 22.48 24.23 -17.18
CA GLY A 483 23.22 25.44 -17.52
C GLY A 483 24.73 25.18 -17.43
N TYR A 484 25.51 26.01 -18.09
CA TYR A 484 26.97 25.91 -18.03
C TYR A 484 27.63 27.29 -18.08
N LYS A 485 28.88 27.37 -17.60
CA LYS A 485 29.76 28.52 -17.85
C LYS A 485 31.21 28.08 -17.94
N GLU A 486 32.01 28.86 -18.64
CA GLU A 486 33.47 28.71 -18.68
C GLU A 486 34.10 29.51 -17.53
N ILE A 487 35.13 28.95 -16.89
CA ILE A 487 35.91 29.60 -15.83
C ILE A 487 37.41 29.51 -16.13
N ASP A 488 38.20 30.44 -15.59
CA ASP A 488 39.65 30.46 -15.82
C ASP A 488 40.43 29.52 -14.90
N SER A 489 39.93 29.27 -13.69
CA SER A 489 40.56 28.41 -12.68
C SER A 489 39.53 27.74 -11.79
N VAL A 490 39.87 26.56 -11.25
CA VAL A 490 39.03 25.84 -10.29
C VAL A 490 39.10 26.57 -8.93
N PRO A 491 37.97 27.00 -8.34
CA PRO A 491 37.98 27.66 -7.04
C PRO A 491 38.51 26.72 -5.95
N GLU A 492 39.36 27.22 -5.04
CA GLU A 492 39.85 26.44 -3.89
C GLU A 492 38.70 25.98 -2.97
N ASN A 493 37.68 26.83 -2.81
CA ASN A 493 36.45 26.53 -2.07
C ASN A 493 35.24 26.73 -2.98
N PRO A 494 34.74 25.67 -3.63
CA PRO A 494 33.52 25.72 -4.44
C PRO A 494 32.32 26.17 -3.61
N THR A 495 31.70 27.27 -4.01
CA THR A 495 30.46 27.78 -3.40
C THR A 495 29.42 28.10 -4.46
N SER A 496 28.15 28.19 -4.07
CA SER A 496 27.06 28.57 -4.99
C SER A 496 27.30 29.94 -5.66
N GLU A 497 27.88 30.89 -4.94
CA GLU A 497 28.19 32.23 -5.49
C GLU A 497 29.27 32.17 -6.56
N THR A 498 30.29 31.34 -6.35
CA THR A 498 31.41 31.19 -7.30
C THR A 498 31.05 30.35 -8.51
N LEU A 499 30.29 29.25 -8.34
CA LEU A 499 30.00 28.30 -9.42
C LEU A 499 28.65 28.53 -10.11
N GLU A 500 27.62 28.94 -9.38
CA GLU A 500 26.23 28.91 -9.86
C GLU A 500 25.67 30.30 -10.20
N GLN A 501 26.54 31.25 -10.56
CA GLN A 501 26.17 32.58 -11.02
C GLN A 501 26.75 32.84 -12.41
N GLY A 502 26.04 33.61 -13.25
CA GLY A 502 26.50 33.96 -14.59
C GLY A 502 26.48 32.78 -15.57
N LEU A 503 25.48 31.90 -15.44
CA LEU A 503 25.34 30.70 -16.27
C LEU A 503 24.77 31.05 -17.66
N THR A 504 25.10 30.26 -18.66
CA THR A 504 24.38 30.20 -19.93
C THR A 504 23.39 29.04 -19.84
N PHE A 505 22.11 29.32 -20.08
CA PHE A 505 21.10 28.28 -20.15
C PHE A 505 21.36 27.36 -21.36
N MET A 506 21.39 26.06 -21.14
CA MET A 506 21.68 25.07 -22.19
C MET A 506 20.41 24.40 -22.71
N GLY A 507 19.50 24.06 -21.80
CA GLY A 507 18.33 23.26 -22.16
C GLY A 507 17.56 22.70 -20.98
N LEU A 508 16.48 21.99 -21.30
CA LEU A 508 15.61 21.28 -20.36
C LEU A 508 15.65 19.78 -20.64
N VAL A 509 15.50 18.99 -19.59
CA VAL A 509 15.21 17.57 -19.69
C VAL A 509 13.93 17.24 -18.91
N GLY A 510 13.00 16.57 -19.57
CA GLY A 510 11.73 16.14 -19.04
C GLY A 510 11.72 14.62 -18.84
N MET A 511 11.42 14.20 -17.63
CA MET A 511 11.38 12.79 -17.24
C MET A 511 10.11 12.44 -16.49
N ILE A 512 9.72 11.19 -16.54
CA ILE A 512 8.51 10.67 -15.90
C ILE A 512 8.76 9.24 -15.45
N ASP A 513 8.00 8.78 -14.45
CA ASP A 513 7.81 7.36 -14.21
C ASP A 513 6.76 6.83 -15.20
N PRO A 514 7.16 6.15 -16.29
CA PRO A 514 6.26 5.87 -17.39
C PRO A 514 5.22 4.81 -17.00
N PRO A 515 3.99 4.91 -17.53
CA PRO A 515 3.02 3.84 -17.38
C PRO A 515 3.54 2.55 -18.01
N ARG A 516 3.14 1.40 -17.44
CA ARG A 516 3.42 0.10 -18.06
C ARG A 516 2.72 0.00 -19.42
N PRO A 517 3.35 -0.51 -20.49
CA PRO A 517 2.75 -0.61 -21.81
C PRO A 517 1.39 -1.34 -21.82
N GLU A 518 1.26 -2.38 -20.99
CA GLU A 518 0.07 -3.20 -20.83
C GLU A 518 -1.03 -2.55 -19.98
N ALA A 519 -0.72 -1.51 -19.19
CA ALA A 519 -1.67 -0.92 -18.26
C ALA A 519 -2.83 -0.22 -18.99
N ALA A 520 -2.57 0.49 -20.09
CA ALA A 520 -3.60 1.17 -20.86
C ALA A 520 -4.62 0.18 -21.45
N GLU A 521 -4.14 -0.93 -21.98
CA GLU A 521 -4.99 -2.00 -22.51
C GLU A 521 -5.79 -2.69 -21.41
N ALA A 522 -5.16 -2.97 -20.27
CA ALA A 522 -5.85 -3.53 -19.09
C ALA A 522 -6.98 -2.60 -18.60
N VAL A 523 -6.74 -1.29 -18.54
CA VAL A 523 -7.76 -0.28 -18.18
C VAL A 523 -8.91 -0.27 -19.20
N ARG A 524 -8.60 -0.35 -20.49
CA ARG A 524 -9.62 -0.45 -21.55
C ARG A 524 -10.52 -1.68 -21.36
N VAL A 525 -9.91 -2.86 -21.18
CA VAL A 525 -10.62 -4.12 -20.95
C VAL A 525 -11.47 -4.08 -19.68
N CYS A 526 -10.95 -3.51 -18.58
CA CYS A 526 -11.72 -3.30 -17.35
C CYS A 526 -13.01 -2.51 -17.62
N ARG A 527 -12.90 -1.40 -18.35
CA ARG A 527 -14.06 -0.56 -18.66
C ARG A 527 -15.07 -1.26 -19.54
N GLU A 528 -14.62 -1.98 -20.56
CA GLU A 528 -15.50 -2.80 -21.43
C GLU A 528 -16.22 -3.89 -20.64
N ALA A 529 -15.55 -4.44 -19.62
CA ALA A 529 -16.12 -5.42 -18.70
C ALA A 529 -17.05 -4.83 -17.64
N GLY A 530 -17.34 -3.52 -17.70
CA GLY A 530 -18.21 -2.78 -16.76
C GLY A 530 -17.55 -2.43 -15.42
N ILE A 531 -16.22 -2.50 -15.34
CA ILE A 531 -15.46 -2.23 -14.12
C ILE A 531 -14.94 -0.79 -14.16
N ARG A 532 -15.14 -0.06 -13.06
CA ARG A 532 -14.66 1.32 -12.89
C ARG A 532 -13.23 1.33 -12.34
N PRO A 533 -12.21 1.71 -13.13
CA PRO A 533 -10.88 1.96 -12.61
C PRO A 533 -10.85 3.32 -11.89
N VAL A 534 -10.16 3.38 -10.75
CA VAL A 534 -9.93 4.55 -9.92
C VAL A 534 -8.46 4.58 -9.53
N MET A 535 -7.80 5.72 -9.68
CA MET A 535 -6.40 5.92 -9.26
C MET A 535 -6.37 6.59 -7.88
N ILE A 536 -5.60 6.03 -6.97
CA ILE A 536 -5.38 6.56 -5.62
C ILE A 536 -3.86 6.66 -5.42
N THR A 537 -3.32 7.85 -5.16
CA THR A 537 -1.86 8.03 -5.12
C THR A 537 -1.40 9.14 -4.18
N GLY A 538 -0.16 9.05 -3.70
CA GLY A 538 0.53 10.12 -2.99
C GLY A 538 1.02 11.26 -3.89
N ASP A 539 1.09 11.04 -5.21
CA ASP A 539 1.57 12.01 -6.19
C ASP A 539 0.76 13.32 -6.22
N HIS A 540 1.35 14.35 -6.82
CA HIS A 540 0.64 15.58 -7.14
C HIS A 540 -0.51 15.36 -8.12
N VAL A 541 -1.61 16.10 -7.91
CA VAL A 541 -2.84 15.98 -8.69
C VAL A 541 -2.64 16.19 -10.19
N VAL A 542 -1.73 17.09 -10.60
CA VAL A 542 -1.44 17.38 -12.01
C VAL A 542 -0.80 16.16 -12.69
N THR A 543 0.26 15.62 -12.09
CA THR A 543 0.97 14.42 -12.58
C THR A 543 0.05 13.21 -12.62
N ALA A 544 -0.66 12.96 -11.52
CA ALA A 544 -1.61 11.85 -11.42
C ALA A 544 -2.73 11.95 -12.47
N SER A 545 -3.28 13.15 -12.70
CA SER A 545 -4.34 13.37 -13.70
C SER A 545 -3.84 13.12 -15.12
N ALA A 546 -2.63 13.56 -15.46
CA ALA A 546 -2.06 13.34 -16.78
C ALA A 546 -1.78 11.85 -17.05
N ILE A 547 -1.22 11.11 -16.09
CA ILE A 547 -1.05 9.65 -16.20
C ILE A 547 -2.41 8.94 -16.29
N ALA A 548 -3.38 9.34 -15.48
CA ALA A 548 -4.73 8.76 -15.50
C ALA A 548 -5.45 9.01 -16.84
N LYS A 549 -5.26 10.18 -17.47
CA LYS A 549 -5.77 10.46 -18.82
C LYS A 549 -5.10 9.59 -19.87
N ALA A 550 -3.76 9.47 -19.82
CA ALA A 550 -3.00 8.65 -20.76
C ALA A 550 -3.41 7.16 -20.71
N LEU A 551 -3.70 6.64 -19.51
CA LEU A 551 -4.17 5.27 -19.30
C LEU A 551 -5.67 5.08 -19.59
N GLY A 552 -6.44 6.17 -19.79
CA GLY A 552 -7.90 6.09 -19.95
C GLY A 552 -8.67 5.88 -18.63
N ILE A 553 -8.02 6.04 -17.48
CA ILE A 553 -8.66 6.01 -16.14
C ILE A 553 -9.49 7.28 -15.93
N MET A 554 -9.03 8.44 -16.39
CA MET A 554 -9.75 9.72 -16.31
C MET A 554 -10.29 10.11 -17.69
N LYS A 555 -11.60 10.30 -17.80
CA LYS A 555 -12.30 10.78 -18.99
C LYS A 555 -12.68 12.26 -18.88
N GLU A 556 -13.11 12.84 -19.99
CA GLU A 556 -13.70 14.18 -19.99
C GLU A 556 -14.95 14.22 -19.09
N GLY A 557 -15.00 15.19 -18.18
CA GLY A 557 -16.05 15.29 -17.15
C GLY A 557 -15.71 14.63 -15.81
N ASP A 558 -14.71 13.75 -15.75
CA ASP A 558 -14.23 13.20 -14.48
C ASP A 558 -13.45 14.26 -13.70
N ARG A 559 -13.52 14.18 -12.37
CA ARG A 559 -12.77 15.03 -11.44
C ARG A 559 -11.54 14.31 -10.90
N ALA A 560 -10.51 15.11 -10.62
CA ALA A 560 -9.38 14.74 -9.80
C ALA A 560 -9.39 15.64 -8.56
N ILE A 561 -9.19 15.06 -7.37
CA ILE A 561 -9.16 15.81 -6.11
C ILE A 561 -7.93 15.43 -5.29
N THR A 562 -7.58 16.30 -4.35
CA THR A 562 -6.52 16.09 -3.36
C THR A 562 -7.07 15.49 -2.06
N GLY A 563 -6.19 14.90 -1.25
CA GLY A 563 -6.53 14.40 0.08
C GLY A 563 -7.12 15.49 0.98
N SER A 564 -6.60 16.71 0.91
CA SER A 564 -7.14 17.85 1.68
C SER A 564 -8.56 18.24 1.25
N GLU A 565 -8.88 18.19 -0.05
CA GLU A 565 -10.25 18.38 -0.52
C GLU A 565 -11.19 17.26 -0.08
N LEU A 566 -10.69 16.02 -0.02
CA LEU A 566 -11.42 14.85 0.47
C LEU A 566 -11.68 14.93 1.98
N ASP A 567 -10.74 15.46 2.76
CA ASP A 567 -10.87 15.66 4.21
C ASP A 567 -11.97 16.67 4.56
N LEU A 568 -12.24 17.63 3.67
CA LEU A 568 -13.33 18.61 3.82
C LEU A 568 -14.71 18.01 3.53
N MET A 569 -14.79 16.89 2.82
CA MET A 569 -16.05 16.22 2.50
C MET A 569 -16.46 15.31 3.65
N ASN A 570 -17.73 15.38 4.06
CA ASN A 570 -18.29 14.34 4.93
C ASN A 570 -18.60 13.06 4.12
N ASP A 571 -18.87 11.95 4.82
CA ASP A 571 -19.10 10.66 4.16
C ASP A 571 -20.30 10.65 3.21
N THR A 572 -21.35 11.43 3.47
CA THR A 572 -22.53 11.50 2.59
C THR A 572 -22.23 12.30 1.30
N GLU A 573 -21.45 13.37 1.41
CA GLU A 573 -20.95 14.14 0.27
C GLU A 573 -19.99 13.31 -0.58
N LEU A 574 -19.08 12.57 0.05
CA LEU A 574 -18.17 11.67 -0.64
C LEU A 574 -18.95 10.56 -1.36
N ASP A 575 -19.93 9.94 -0.70
CA ASP A 575 -20.80 8.94 -1.32
C ASP A 575 -21.53 9.51 -2.55
N ALA A 576 -21.90 10.79 -2.56
CA ALA A 576 -22.50 11.46 -3.73
C ALA A 576 -21.51 11.77 -4.85
N ALA A 577 -20.25 12.09 -4.52
CA ALA A 577 -19.25 12.53 -5.47
C ALA A 577 -18.42 11.39 -6.09
N VAL A 578 -18.29 10.26 -5.38
CA VAL A 578 -17.34 9.17 -5.67
C VAL A 578 -17.42 8.64 -7.11
N GLU A 579 -18.62 8.58 -7.71
CA GLU A 579 -18.83 8.10 -9.08
C GLU A 579 -18.16 8.99 -10.14
N ASN A 580 -18.02 10.30 -9.84
CA ASN A 580 -17.48 11.32 -10.74
C ASN A 580 -15.99 11.62 -10.49
N ILE A 581 -15.34 10.92 -9.54
CA ILE A 581 -13.94 11.14 -9.20
C ILE A 581 -13.11 9.95 -9.68
N SER A 582 -12.16 10.20 -10.58
CA SER A 582 -11.27 9.18 -11.14
C SER A 582 -9.90 9.11 -10.46
N VAL A 583 -9.47 10.22 -9.85
CA VAL A 583 -8.12 10.38 -9.31
C VAL A 583 -8.19 11.04 -7.94
N TYR A 584 -7.56 10.39 -6.96
CA TYR A 584 -7.34 10.92 -5.63
C TYR A 584 -5.82 11.05 -5.42
N ALA A 585 -5.35 12.27 -5.24
CA ALA A 585 -3.93 12.62 -5.15
C ALA A 585 -3.56 13.09 -3.73
N ARG A 586 -2.30 12.93 -3.32
CA ARG A 586 -1.83 13.27 -1.97
C ARG A 586 -2.74 12.72 -0.85
N VAL A 587 -3.14 11.46 -0.95
CA VAL A 587 -4.04 10.84 0.03
C VAL A 587 -3.30 10.21 1.22
N SER A 588 -3.92 10.25 2.40
CA SER A 588 -3.47 9.52 3.59
C SER A 588 -4.00 8.07 3.62
N PRO A 589 -3.46 7.18 4.48
CA PRO A 589 -4.02 5.84 4.70
C PRO A 589 -5.52 5.85 5.02
N GLU A 590 -5.97 6.77 5.87
CA GLU A 590 -7.38 6.92 6.27
C GLU A 590 -8.24 7.27 5.07
N ASN A 591 -7.75 8.17 4.21
CA ASN A 591 -8.42 8.55 2.97
C ASN A 591 -8.57 7.37 2.01
N LYS A 592 -7.57 6.49 1.89
CA LYS A 592 -7.67 5.26 1.10
C LYS A 592 -8.85 4.39 1.60
N ILE A 593 -9.00 4.21 2.92
CA ILE A 593 -10.13 3.47 3.52
C ILE A 593 -11.46 4.17 3.22
N ARG A 594 -11.56 5.49 3.40
CA ARG A 594 -12.78 6.26 3.16
C ARG A 594 -13.28 6.12 1.73
N ILE A 595 -12.37 6.15 0.75
CA ILE A 595 -12.69 5.96 -0.68
C ILE A 595 -13.26 4.55 -0.91
N VAL A 596 -12.61 3.51 -0.38
CA VAL A 596 -13.08 2.13 -0.48
C VAL A 596 -14.49 1.98 0.14
N LYS A 597 -14.69 2.49 1.36
CA LYS A 597 -15.97 2.42 2.06
C LYS A 597 -17.08 3.19 1.32
N ALA A 598 -16.77 4.33 0.69
CA ALA A 598 -17.75 5.10 -0.08
C ALA A 598 -18.31 4.30 -1.27
N TRP A 599 -17.43 3.62 -2.02
CA TRP A 599 -17.84 2.70 -3.08
C TRP A 599 -18.63 1.50 -2.55
N GLN A 600 -18.22 0.91 -1.41
CA GLN A 600 -18.94 -0.20 -0.78
C GLN A 600 -20.34 0.20 -0.31
N ARG A 601 -20.52 1.41 0.27
CA ARG A 601 -21.83 1.96 0.66
C ARG A 601 -22.76 2.16 -0.53
N ARG A 602 -22.20 2.40 -1.72
CA ARG A 602 -22.90 2.42 -3.02
C ARG A 602 -23.23 1.02 -3.57
N GLY A 603 -22.95 -0.03 -2.81
CA GLY A 603 -23.22 -1.42 -3.20
C GLY A 603 -22.26 -1.96 -4.26
N GLN A 604 -21.13 -1.28 -4.49
CA GLN A 604 -20.09 -1.77 -5.39
C GLN A 604 -19.17 -2.77 -4.69
N VAL A 605 -18.63 -3.73 -5.45
CA VAL A 605 -17.60 -4.65 -4.96
C VAL A 605 -16.25 -4.06 -5.34
N VAL A 606 -15.45 -3.72 -4.33
CA VAL A 606 -14.23 -2.92 -4.48
C VAL A 606 -13.00 -3.79 -4.37
N SER A 607 -12.17 -3.76 -5.42
CA SER A 607 -10.79 -4.22 -5.38
C SER A 607 -9.87 -3.06 -5.04
N MET A 608 -8.93 -3.27 -4.14
CA MET A 608 -7.87 -2.30 -3.82
C MET A 608 -6.51 -2.94 -4.12
N THR A 609 -5.61 -2.19 -4.76
CA THR A 609 -4.21 -2.58 -4.93
C THR A 609 -3.29 -1.68 -4.13
N GLY A 610 -2.16 -2.23 -3.69
CA GLY A 610 -1.15 -1.49 -2.95
C GLY A 610 0.09 -2.33 -2.66
N ASP A 611 1.15 -1.67 -2.23
CA ASP A 611 2.47 -2.26 -1.96
C ASP A 611 3.01 -1.85 -0.59
N GLY A 612 2.70 -0.65 -0.10
CA GLY A 612 3.18 -0.11 1.17
C GLY A 612 2.39 -0.51 2.42
N VAL A 613 2.94 -0.22 3.60
CA VAL A 613 2.25 -0.46 4.88
C VAL A 613 1.05 0.48 5.04
N ASN A 614 1.14 1.69 4.47
CA ASN A 614 0.06 2.66 4.33
C ASN A 614 -1.16 2.11 3.56
N ASP A 615 -0.98 1.14 2.68
CA ASP A 615 -2.08 0.49 1.94
C ASP A 615 -2.75 -0.62 2.71
N ALA A 616 -2.05 -1.24 3.67
CA ALA A 616 -2.54 -2.42 4.37
C ALA A 616 -3.95 -2.25 4.96
N PRO A 617 -4.31 -1.12 5.60
CA PRO A 617 -5.67 -0.90 6.06
C PRO A 617 -6.72 -0.89 4.95
N ALA A 618 -6.43 -0.22 3.82
CA ALA A 618 -7.35 -0.14 2.70
C ALA A 618 -7.47 -1.48 1.95
N LEU A 619 -6.36 -2.20 1.80
CA LEU A 619 -6.33 -3.58 1.29
C LEU A 619 -7.21 -4.50 2.14
N LYS A 620 -7.15 -4.34 3.46
CA LYS A 620 -7.96 -5.13 4.40
C LYS A 620 -9.44 -4.75 4.39
N ALA A 621 -9.74 -3.46 4.20
CA ALA A 621 -11.10 -2.94 4.18
C ALA A 621 -11.84 -3.22 2.86
N ALA A 622 -11.10 -3.40 1.77
CA ALA A 622 -11.65 -3.75 0.46
C ALA A 622 -12.32 -5.12 0.46
N ASP A 623 -13.25 -5.34 -0.48
CA ASP A 623 -13.84 -6.67 -0.66
C ASP A 623 -12.79 -7.67 -1.17
N ILE A 624 -11.80 -7.15 -1.92
CA ILE A 624 -10.63 -7.89 -2.37
C ILE A 624 -9.38 -7.01 -2.30
N GLY A 625 -8.47 -7.30 -1.36
CA GLY A 625 -7.16 -6.67 -1.27
C GLY A 625 -6.12 -7.38 -2.16
N CYS A 626 -5.41 -6.62 -3.00
CA CYS A 626 -4.37 -7.11 -3.91
C CYS A 626 -3.01 -6.48 -3.60
N ALA A 627 -2.07 -7.25 -3.03
CA ALA A 627 -0.72 -6.77 -2.76
C ALA A 627 0.23 -7.05 -3.94
N MET A 628 1.18 -6.15 -4.16
CA MET A 628 2.34 -6.40 -5.02
C MET A 628 3.25 -7.48 -4.41
N GLY A 629 3.84 -8.33 -5.25
CA GLY A 629 4.64 -9.49 -4.86
C GLY A 629 6.13 -9.20 -4.76
N ILE A 630 6.67 -8.34 -5.62
CA ILE A 630 8.09 -7.96 -5.63
C ILE A 630 8.29 -6.76 -4.71
N THR A 631 7.63 -5.64 -5.01
CA THR A 631 7.73 -4.37 -4.27
C THR A 631 6.93 -4.35 -2.97
N GLY A 632 5.89 -5.18 -2.85
CA GLY A 632 5.00 -5.15 -1.70
C GLY A 632 5.67 -5.55 -0.39
N THR A 633 5.43 -4.75 0.65
CA THR A 633 5.85 -5.03 2.03
C THR A 633 5.17 -6.29 2.57
N ASP A 634 5.80 -6.96 3.55
CA ASP A 634 5.20 -8.14 4.18
C ASP A 634 3.88 -7.81 4.89
N VAL A 635 3.70 -6.56 5.33
CA VAL A 635 2.44 -6.09 5.92
C VAL A 635 1.35 -5.97 4.86
N ALA A 636 1.62 -5.31 3.72
CA ALA A 636 0.67 -5.21 2.61
C ALA A 636 0.26 -6.59 2.12
N LYS A 637 1.25 -7.45 1.86
CA LYS A 637 1.05 -8.86 1.50
C LYS A 637 0.22 -9.59 2.55
N GLY A 638 0.53 -9.41 3.83
CA GLY A 638 -0.19 -9.99 4.96
C GLY A 638 -1.65 -9.57 5.06
N ALA A 639 -1.95 -8.30 4.77
CA ALA A 639 -3.28 -7.72 4.83
C ALA A 639 -4.16 -8.06 3.62
N ALA A 640 -3.55 -8.27 2.45
CA ALA A 640 -4.22 -8.60 1.20
C ALA A 640 -4.75 -10.04 1.13
N ASP A 641 -5.81 -10.23 0.35
CA ASP A 641 -6.38 -11.55 0.04
C ASP A 641 -5.68 -12.24 -1.13
N MET A 642 -5.03 -11.45 -1.99
CA MET A 642 -4.28 -11.89 -3.17
C MET A 642 -2.91 -11.19 -3.24
N THR A 643 -1.91 -11.87 -3.81
CA THR A 643 -0.59 -11.30 -4.11
C THR A 643 -0.27 -11.49 -5.59
N LEU A 644 0.14 -10.43 -6.28
CA LEU A 644 0.54 -10.43 -7.70
C LEU A 644 2.04 -10.64 -7.80
N THR A 645 2.52 -11.76 -8.34
CA THR A 645 3.96 -12.06 -8.35
C THR A 645 4.78 -11.24 -9.34
N ASP A 646 4.12 -10.52 -10.24
CA ASP A 646 4.71 -9.71 -11.31
C ASP A 646 4.46 -8.20 -11.17
N ASP A 647 3.84 -7.78 -10.06
CA ASP A 647 3.50 -6.38 -9.75
C ASP A 647 2.70 -5.67 -10.86
N ASN A 648 1.86 -6.43 -11.56
CA ASN A 648 1.21 -5.95 -12.77
C ASN A 648 -0.30 -5.79 -12.63
N PHE A 649 -0.80 -4.58 -12.90
CA PHE A 649 -2.24 -4.31 -12.97
C PHE A 649 -2.99 -5.22 -13.97
N ALA A 650 -2.37 -5.57 -15.11
CA ALA A 650 -2.98 -6.44 -16.11
C ALA A 650 -3.34 -7.82 -15.56
N THR A 651 -2.58 -8.31 -14.59
CA THR A 651 -2.83 -9.58 -13.91
C THR A 651 -4.15 -9.59 -13.15
N ILE A 652 -4.56 -8.45 -12.58
CA ILE A 652 -5.84 -8.30 -11.89
C ILE A 652 -6.98 -8.51 -12.89
N VAL A 653 -6.86 -7.95 -14.10
CA VAL A 653 -7.90 -8.07 -15.14
C VAL A 653 -8.07 -9.53 -15.57
N GLU A 654 -6.97 -10.25 -15.78
CA GLU A 654 -7.02 -11.69 -16.07
C GLU A 654 -7.57 -12.50 -14.89
N ALA A 655 -7.25 -12.11 -13.65
CA ALA A 655 -7.77 -12.76 -12.46
C ALA A 655 -9.29 -12.53 -12.29
N VAL A 656 -9.81 -11.33 -12.61
CA VAL A 656 -11.26 -11.07 -12.66
C VAL A 656 -11.95 -11.98 -13.67
N LYS A 657 -11.35 -12.17 -14.85
CA LYS A 657 -11.87 -13.07 -15.89
C LYS A 657 -11.97 -14.53 -15.40
N GLU A 658 -10.93 -15.05 -14.76
CA GLU A 658 -10.97 -16.38 -14.13
C GLU A 658 -12.03 -16.44 -13.01
N GLY A 659 -12.10 -15.42 -12.14
CA GLY A 659 -13.08 -15.31 -11.06
C GLY A 659 -14.52 -15.38 -11.57
N ARG A 660 -14.85 -14.64 -12.64
CA ARG A 660 -16.17 -14.69 -13.31
C ARG A 660 -16.49 -16.08 -13.85
N GLY A 661 -15.50 -16.75 -14.45
CA GLY A 661 -15.64 -18.13 -14.94
C GLY A 661 -15.93 -19.12 -13.81
N ILE A 662 -15.24 -18.98 -12.68
CA ILE A 662 -15.42 -19.82 -11.49
C ILE A 662 -16.81 -19.62 -10.89
N TYR A 663 -17.26 -18.38 -10.74
CA TYR A 663 -18.61 -18.05 -10.28
C TYR A 663 -19.69 -18.68 -11.17
N ALA A 664 -19.54 -18.57 -12.50
CA ALA A 664 -20.46 -19.19 -13.45
C ALA A 664 -20.51 -20.72 -13.30
N ASN A 665 -19.38 -21.37 -13.03
CA ASN A 665 -19.31 -22.81 -12.81
C ASN A 665 -19.96 -23.21 -11.48
N ILE A 666 -19.74 -22.45 -10.40
CA ILE A 666 -20.42 -22.68 -9.11
C ILE A 666 -21.93 -22.61 -9.30
N LYS A 667 -22.43 -21.61 -10.02
CA LYS A 667 -23.88 -21.48 -10.31
C LYS A 667 -24.44 -22.70 -11.05
N LYS A 668 -23.71 -23.24 -12.05
CA LYS A 668 -24.12 -24.45 -12.78
C LYS A 668 -24.20 -25.67 -11.86
N VAL A 669 -23.23 -25.82 -10.97
CA VAL A 669 -23.18 -26.97 -10.06
C VAL A 669 -24.23 -26.87 -8.96
N VAL A 670 -24.47 -25.67 -8.41
CA VAL A 670 -25.59 -25.41 -7.50
C VAL A 670 -26.92 -25.77 -8.18
N GLY A 671 -27.11 -25.33 -9.43
CA GLY A 671 -28.31 -25.68 -10.21
C GLY A 671 -28.46 -27.18 -10.37
N PHE A 672 -27.40 -27.89 -10.74
CA PHE A 672 -27.41 -29.34 -10.87
C PHE A 672 -27.76 -30.08 -9.56
N LEU A 673 -27.28 -29.61 -8.41
CA LEU A 673 -27.57 -30.22 -7.11
C LEU A 673 -29.01 -30.01 -6.65
N LEU A 674 -29.63 -28.90 -7.06
CA LEU A 674 -31.00 -28.55 -6.65
C LEU A 674 -32.08 -29.08 -7.61
N GLY A 675 -31.69 -29.55 -8.79
CA GLY A 675 -32.60 -30.03 -9.83
C GLY A 675 -32.85 -29.00 -10.91
#